data_AF-A0AAW1NUG2-F1
#
_entry.id   AF-A0AAW1NUG2-F1
#
_cell.length_a   1.000
_cell.length_b   1.000
_cell.length_c   1.000
_cell.angle_alpha   90.00
_cell.angle_beta   90.00
_cell.angle_gamma   90.00
#
_symmetry.space_group_name_H-M   'P 1'
#
loop_
_entity.id
_entity.type
_entity.pdbx_description
1 polymer ?
#
loop_
_entity_poly.entity_id
_entity_poly.type
_entity_poly.pdbx_seq_one_letter_code
_entity_poly.pdbx_strand_id
1 'polypeptide(L)'
;MGTRVKFVPLYGARDGQRALSYLLEIDELTILLDCGWTEEYDLALLRPLIQMLPKLKYQQFVRLSGKGAGFTLTAMAAGHTLGGAIWRITTPVEEQVVYAPASNHQRESHLNAGVLEKVASRPAVLICGCHGSVNHSRGPPATRKDREKGLIDAVKRTLRSGGNVLIPVDAVGRLLELVLLLDGHWAAGALTYPLGLLTHAGGSTLEAARSQLEWMSHALSKDFGTKRDNPFACRRVRVLHQASEALALSGPRVILATSQTLMQGAARVLFAEWASDPRNLILFPYAPQEGSFAATVVSAAMQPHAPSSASLPMTLSHRQELQGAELEAWQQAQHDRLMQGDQESDEEEDDISEALVRKFSEPAALLSKRSSGLAEALQSRTSGISIARMSRSLLSSASQSFASPEDAGNAELAHVAVASDPAINPDVLLDGFKCPEGCVAPMFPDEDLSEDEREWDDFGCTLGPNEFVKSSAFAPEGAFMTSGGALTDPQGGNQGDEDLGQEEDQGEPPPSKIVTLQKSVQLRAKVMVLEFAGLSDIQSTAVILGNVAPRHLILINGSEQATEALKAAFTAQSSSGNAKIHAPAVAESVDASTGSSAYHVVLAESLLNQLRMRPMGDCQVAWLNGVASSTAEEEGQPPELVPGEPTIHDEAFIVDERLSEVAGALAKAGIAAEWASSALVMCGGRVIVKRGGSPDSNDLVVQGALCGDFYRVQAVIRSQYHIC
;
A
#
# COMPACT_ATOMS: atom_id res chain seq x y z
N MET A 1 12.81 25.06 -11.28
CA MET A 1 11.36 24.77 -11.13
C MET A 1 11.23 23.82 -9.96
N GLY A 2 10.35 24.11 -8.99
CA GLY A 2 10.11 23.20 -7.86
C GLY A 2 9.24 22.03 -8.29
N THR A 3 9.39 20.87 -7.65
CA THR A 3 8.54 19.70 -7.88
C THR A 3 7.09 20.04 -7.54
N ARG A 4 6.19 19.94 -8.52
CA ARG A 4 4.76 20.13 -8.30
C ARG A 4 4.16 18.84 -7.77
N VAL A 5 3.63 18.86 -6.55
CA VAL A 5 2.97 17.69 -5.96
C VAL A 5 1.54 18.05 -5.62
N LYS A 6 0.57 17.37 -6.23
CA LYS A 6 -0.85 17.51 -5.94
C LYS A 6 -1.44 16.16 -5.57
N PHE A 7 -2.10 16.11 -4.42
CA PHE A 7 -2.76 14.92 -3.91
C PHE A 7 -4.27 15.15 -3.87
N VAL A 8 -5.05 14.25 -4.46
CA VAL A 8 -6.52 14.33 -4.47
C VAL A 8 -7.09 13.00 -4.00
N PRO A 9 -7.78 12.96 -2.86
CA PRO A 9 -8.49 11.75 -2.48
C PRO A 9 -9.79 11.63 -3.27
N LEU A 10 -9.96 10.52 -3.99
CA LEU A 10 -11.19 10.24 -4.74
C LEU A 10 -12.24 9.58 -3.84
N TYR A 11 -11.79 8.64 -2.98
CA TYR A 11 -12.64 7.92 -2.02
C TYR A 11 -11.91 7.64 -0.70
N GLY A 12 -12.65 7.51 0.41
CA GLY A 12 -12.14 6.92 1.66
C GLY A 12 -11.19 7.78 2.52
N ALA A 13 -11.07 9.10 2.28
CA ALA A 13 -10.12 9.95 3.02
C ALA A 13 -10.46 10.18 4.50
N ARG A 14 -11.75 10.35 4.85
CA ARG A 14 -12.20 10.75 6.20
C ARG A 14 -13.42 10.01 6.76
N ASP A 15 -14.06 9.18 5.95
CA ASP A 15 -15.38 8.61 6.28
C ASP A 15 -15.37 7.07 6.32
N GLY A 16 -14.18 6.48 6.44
CA GLY A 16 -13.99 5.04 6.47
C GLY A 16 -14.66 4.29 5.32
N GLN A 17 -14.97 4.93 4.19
CA GLN A 17 -15.71 4.27 3.10
C GLN A 17 -14.96 3.05 2.54
N ARG A 18 -15.72 2.10 1.99
CA ARG A 18 -15.31 0.74 1.62
C ARG A 18 -14.16 0.67 0.60
N ALA A 19 -14.01 1.69 -0.23
CA ALA A 19 -13.05 1.76 -1.32
C ALA A 19 -12.07 2.92 -1.06
N LEU A 20 -10.78 2.63 -0.92
CA LEU A 20 -9.75 3.66 -0.91
C LEU A 20 -9.31 3.90 -2.35
N SER A 21 -9.27 5.15 -2.77
CA SER A 21 -8.68 5.50 -4.06
C SER A 21 -8.24 6.96 -4.04
N TYR A 22 -7.00 7.20 -4.45
CA TYR A 22 -6.38 8.51 -4.41
C TYR A 22 -5.60 8.77 -5.70
N LEU A 23 -5.57 10.03 -6.13
CA LEU A 23 -4.81 10.49 -7.26
C LEU A 23 -3.61 11.31 -6.76
N LEU A 24 -2.41 10.89 -7.16
CA LEU A 24 -1.17 11.60 -6.87
C LEU A 24 -0.55 12.10 -8.17
N GLU A 25 -0.51 13.41 -8.35
CA GLU A 25 0.11 14.09 -9.49
C GLU A 25 1.46 14.64 -9.02
N ILE A 26 2.57 14.16 -9.62
CA ILE A 26 3.92 14.68 -9.40
C ILE A 26 4.49 15.13 -10.75
N ASP A 27 4.63 16.44 -10.93
CA ASP A 27 5.00 17.07 -12.20
C ASP A 27 4.11 16.60 -13.37
N GLU A 28 4.64 15.81 -14.31
CA GLU A 28 3.91 15.24 -15.45
C GLU A 28 3.41 13.80 -15.20
N LEU A 29 3.76 13.21 -14.04
CA LEU A 29 3.41 11.84 -13.68
C LEU A 29 2.13 11.81 -12.84
N THR A 30 1.16 11.02 -13.27
CA THR A 30 -0.08 10.76 -12.53
C THR A 30 -0.08 9.31 -12.05
N ILE A 31 -0.26 9.11 -10.74
CA ILE A 31 -0.27 7.80 -10.08
C ILE A 31 -1.63 7.61 -9.41
N LEU A 32 -2.32 6.53 -9.74
CA LEU A 32 -3.49 6.05 -9.00
C LEU A 32 -3.00 5.22 -7.81
N LEU A 33 -3.23 5.73 -6.60
CA LEU A 33 -2.93 5.03 -5.35
C LEU A 33 -4.21 4.36 -4.86
N ASP A 34 -4.13 3.05 -4.67
CA ASP A 34 -5.25 2.15 -4.40
C ASP A 34 -6.31 2.10 -5.51
N CYS A 35 -6.67 0.87 -5.86
CA CYS A 35 -7.77 0.57 -6.76
C CYS A 35 -8.95 0.23 -5.86
N GLY A 36 -9.72 1.24 -5.48
CA GLY A 36 -10.86 1.06 -4.58
C GLY A 36 -11.78 -0.04 -5.10
N TRP A 37 -12.18 -0.96 -4.22
CA TRP A 37 -13.19 -1.97 -4.53
C TRP A 37 -14.45 -1.74 -3.71
N THR A 38 -15.59 -2.05 -4.27
CA THR A 38 -16.87 -2.12 -3.55
C THR A 38 -17.39 -3.55 -3.60
N GLU A 39 -18.40 -3.85 -2.80
CA GLU A 39 -19.05 -5.17 -2.81
C GLU A 39 -19.78 -5.45 -4.14
N GLU A 40 -19.98 -4.42 -4.97
CA GLU A 40 -20.60 -4.49 -6.29
C GLU A 40 -19.57 -4.79 -7.40
N TYR A 41 -18.28 -4.78 -7.06
CA TYR A 41 -17.21 -4.93 -8.04
C TYR A 41 -17.04 -6.39 -8.46
N ASP A 42 -17.15 -6.65 -9.76
CA ASP A 42 -16.92 -7.97 -10.34
C ASP A 42 -15.43 -8.31 -10.34
N LEU A 43 -15.06 -9.34 -9.57
CA LEU A 43 -13.68 -9.83 -9.48
C LEU A 43 -13.15 -10.37 -10.81
N ALA A 44 -14.01 -10.78 -11.75
CA ALA A 44 -13.58 -11.23 -13.07
C ALA A 44 -12.82 -10.14 -13.83
N LEU A 45 -13.16 -8.86 -13.60
CA LEU A 45 -12.50 -7.71 -14.21
C LEU A 45 -11.03 -7.57 -13.80
N LEU A 46 -10.60 -8.16 -12.68
CA LEU A 46 -9.20 -8.12 -12.24
C LEU A 46 -8.33 -9.17 -12.92
N ARG A 47 -8.90 -10.25 -13.48
CA ARG A 47 -8.12 -11.37 -14.01
C ARG A 47 -7.13 -10.94 -15.11
N PRO A 48 -7.54 -10.13 -16.12
CA PRO A 48 -6.59 -9.67 -17.13
C PRO A 48 -5.51 -8.76 -16.55
N LEU A 49 -5.84 -7.98 -15.51
CA LEU A 49 -4.89 -7.07 -14.86
C LEU A 49 -3.83 -7.84 -14.07
N ILE A 50 -4.21 -8.91 -13.35
CA ILE A 50 -3.29 -9.73 -12.55
C ILE A 50 -2.16 -10.31 -13.39
N GLN A 51 -2.44 -10.71 -14.64
CA GLN A 51 -1.44 -11.25 -15.57
C GLN A 51 -0.40 -10.21 -16.00
N MET A 52 -0.78 -8.93 -15.99
CA MET A 52 0.04 -7.82 -16.47
C MET A 52 0.78 -7.08 -15.34
N LEU A 53 0.45 -7.36 -14.08
CA LEU A 53 1.03 -6.66 -12.93
C LEU A 53 2.48 -7.09 -12.67
N PRO A 54 3.44 -6.14 -12.60
CA PRO A 54 4.82 -6.45 -12.27
C PRO A 54 4.94 -6.91 -10.82
N LYS A 55 5.65 -8.03 -10.62
CA LYS A 55 5.92 -8.62 -9.32
C LYS A 55 7.18 -8.00 -8.71
N LEU A 56 7.06 -7.47 -7.49
CA LEU A 56 8.10 -6.68 -6.85
C LEU A 56 8.49 -7.26 -5.50
N LYS A 57 9.78 -7.24 -5.18
CA LYS A 57 10.32 -7.53 -3.85
C LYS A 57 10.50 -6.26 -3.04
N TYR A 58 10.49 -6.38 -1.72
CA TYR A 58 10.89 -5.26 -0.87
C TYR A 58 12.31 -4.81 -1.23
N GLN A 59 12.54 -3.50 -1.16
CA GLN A 59 13.80 -2.81 -1.50
C GLN A 59 14.22 -2.94 -2.97
N GLN A 60 13.38 -3.48 -3.85
CA GLN A 60 13.62 -3.46 -5.27
C GLN A 60 13.40 -2.04 -5.84
N PHE A 61 14.35 -1.57 -6.64
CA PHE A 61 14.25 -0.29 -7.33
C PHE A 61 13.57 -0.49 -8.69
N VAL A 62 12.44 0.18 -8.90
CA VAL A 62 11.71 0.15 -10.17
C VAL A 62 11.85 1.52 -10.81
N ARG A 63 12.59 1.60 -11.91
CA ARG A 63 12.72 2.82 -12.70
C ARG A 63 11.58 2.87 -13.70
N LEU A 64 10.84 3.97 -13.71
CA LEU A 64 9.74 4.17 -14.64
C LEU A 64 10.26 4.63 -16.01
N SER A 65 9.51 4.29 -17.06
CA SER A 65 9.78 4.65 -18.45
C SER A 65 8.70 5.60 -19.00
N GLY A 66 8.94 6.17 -20.19
CA GLY A 66 7.98 7.08 -20.84
C GLY A 66 7.83 8.40 -20.08
N LYS A 67 6.58 8.86 -19.85
CA LYS A 67 6.29 10.11 -19.12
C LYS A 67 6.79 10.11 -17.67
N GLY A 68 7.04 8.93 -17.08
CA GLY A 68 7.63 8.77 -15.76
C GLY A 68 9.15 8.64 -15.76
N ALA A 69 9.84 8.90 -16.88
CA ALA A 69 11.30 8.73 -16.94
C ALA A 69 12.02 9.54 -15.84
N GLY A 70 12.93 8.88 -15.13
CA GLY A 70 13.67 9.47 -14.00
C GLY A 70 13.03 9.24 -12.63
N PHE A 71 11.76 8.84 -12.57
CA PHE A 71 11.14 8.41 -11.31
C PHE A 71 11.58 7.01 -10.92
N THR A 72 11.80 6.80 -9.62
CA THR A 72 12.11 5.48 -9.06
C THR A 72 11.14 5.13 -7.94
N LEU A 73 10.53 3.96 -8.01
CA LEU A 73 9.67 3.40 -6.98
C LEU A 73 10.44 2.37 -6.15
N THR A 74 10.22 2.35 -4.84
CA THR A 74 10.76 1.32 -3.94
C THR A 74 9.71 0.93 -2.91
N ALA A 75 9.35 -0.35 -2.86
CA ALA A 75 8.47 -0.90 -1.84
C ALA A 75 9.25 -1.30 -0.57
N MET A 76 8.75 -0.96 0.59
CA MET A 76 9.35 -1.24 1.90
C MET A 76 8.33 -1.94 2.80
N ALA A 77 8.75 -2.81 3.71
CA ALA A 77 7.82 -3.57 4.56
C ALA A 77 7.01 -2.66 5.50
N ALA A 78 5.68 -2.77 5.46
CA ALA A 78 4.76 -2.02 6.32
C ALA A 78 4.53 -2.67 7.70
N GLY A 79 4.70 -3.99 7.81
CA GLY A 79 4.51 -4.76 9.05
C GLY A 79 3.05 -4.98 9.47
N HIS A 80 2.07 -4.59 8.66
CA HIS A 80 0.63 -4.68 8.97
C HIS A 80 -0.04 -5.95 8.41
N THR A 81 0.25 -6.30 7.16
CA THR A 81 -0.25 -7.50 6.47
C THR A 81 0.89 -8.18 5.71
N LEU A 82 0.72 -9.45 5.37
CA LEU A 82 1.66 -10.16 4.50
C LEU A 82 1.73 -9.45 3.13
N GLY A 83 2.93 -9.09 2.69
CA GLY A 83 3.13 -8.30 1.47
C GLY A 83 2.80 -6.80 1.59
N GLY A 84 2.24 -6.35 2.71
CA GLY A 84 1.90 -4.94 2.93
C GLY A 84 3.12 -4.02 2.79
N ALA A 85 2.98 -2.92 2.05
CA ALA A 85 4.10 -2.08 1.63
C ALA A 85 3.91 -0.59 1.94
N ILE A 86 5.02 0.06 2.30
CA ILE A 86 5.21 1.50 2.26
C ILE A 86 5.97 1.81 0.97
N TRP A 87 5.46 2.77 0.21
CA TRP A 87 6.06 3.15 -1.07
C TRP A 87 6.91 4.40 -0.92
N ARG A 88 8.15 4.31 -1.38
CA ARG A 88 9.04 5.46 -1.58
C ARG A 88 9.12 5.77 -3.06
N ILE A 89 8.71 6.98 -3.42
CA ILE A 89 8.74 7.52 -4.78
C ILE A 89 9.84 8.58 -4.79
N THR A 90 10.91 8.31 -5.52
CA THR A 90 12.01 9.25 -5.73
C THR A 90 11.80 9.95 -7.07
N THR A 91 11.73 11.28 -7.04
CA THR A 91 11.60 12.12 -8.23
C THR A 91 12.95 12.24 -8.97
N PRO A 92 12.96 12.73 -10.22
CA PRO A 92 14.21 12.94 -10.97
C PRO A 92 15.20 13.90 -10.28
N VAL A 93 14.71 14.78 -9.41
CA VAL A 93 15.50 15.74 -8.63
C VAL A 93 15.88 15.20 -7.24
N GLU A 94 15.80 13.89 -7.04
CA GLU A 94 16.09 13.17 -5.79
C GLU A 94 15.22 13.56 -4.58
N GLU A 95 14.09 14.24 -4.81
CA GLU A 95 13.10 14.45 -3.75
C GLU A 95 12.32 13.15 -3.48
N GLN A 96 11.98 12.93 -2.22
CA GLN A 96 11.29 11.71 -1.78
C GLN A 96 9.85 12.01 -1.38
N VAL A 97 8.91 11.33 -2.03
CA VAL A 97 7.49 11.24 -1.65
C VAL A 97 7.25 9.86 -1.06
N VAL A 98 6.74 9.79 0.17
CA VAL A 98 6.48 8.54 0.87
C VAL A 98 4.98 8.33 1.02
N TYR A 99 4.49 7.17 0.61
CA TYR A 99 3.10 6.76 0.78
C TYR A 99 3.03 5.54 1.71
N ALA A 100 2.45 5.75 2.90
CA ALA A 100 2.39 4.81 4.02
C ALA A 100 0.96 4.73 4.58
N PRO A 101 0.01 4.11 3.85
CA PRO A 101 -1.40 4.10 4.23
C PRO A 101 -1.68 3.27 5.47
N ALA A 102 -0.88 2.25 5.78
CA ALA A 102 -0.99 1.46 6.98
C ALA A 102 0.41 1.02 7.39
N SER A 103 0.76 1.14 8.67
CA SER A 103 2.06 0.68 9.16
C SER A 103 1.99 0.24 10.62
N ASN A 104 2.81 -0.77 10.94
CA ASN A 104 2.92 -1.29 12.29
C ASN A 104 4.38 -1.32 12.72
N HIS A 105 4.76 -0.47 13.67
CA HIS A 105 6.11 -0.46 14.22
C HIS A 105 6.37 -1.63 15.18
N GLN A 106 5.32 -2.33 15.64
CA GLN A 106 5.47 -3.48 16.52
C GLN A 106 5.63 -4.77 15.73
N ARG A 107 6.32 -5.72 16.34
CA ARG A 107 6.49 -7.05 15.78
C ARG A 107 5.30 -7.95 16.13
N GLU A 108 4.79 -8.67 15.13
CA GLU A 108 3.73 -9.68 15.29
C GLU A 108 4.31 -11.11 15.34
N SER A 109 3.48 -12.15 15.48
CA SER A 109 3.98 -13.53 15.42
C SER A 109 4.53 -13.83 14.03
N HIS A 110 3.77 -13.46 13.01
CA HIS A 110 4.06 -13.81 11.62
C HIS A 110 4.80 -12.71 10.85
N LEU A 111 4.82 -11.45 11.31
CA LEU A 111 5.47 -10.33 10.60
C LEU A 111 6.57 -9.64 11.41
N ASN A 112 7.55 -9.09 10.68
CA ASN A 112 8.52 -8.15 11.24
C ASN A 112 7.86 -6.77 11.46
N ALA A 113 8.49 -5.94 12.30
CA ALA A 113 8.10 -4.55 12.44
C ALA A 113 8.29 -3.78 11.11
N GLY A 114 7.35 -2.89 10.83
CA GLY A 114 7.41 -1.95 9.72
C GLY A 114 8.57 -0.97 9.84
N VAL A 115 9.06 -0.50 8.70
CA VAL A 115 10.32 0.25 8.61
C VAL A 115 10.13 1.74 8.28
N LEU A 116 8.97 2.32 8.58
CA LEU A 116 8.61 3.70 8.21
C LEU A 116 9.71 4.72 8.55
N GLU A 117 10.29 4.65 9.75
CA GLU A 117 11.38 5.51 10.20
C GLU A 117 12.64 5.44 9.32
N LYS A 118 12.88 4.29 8.67
CA LYS A 118 14.06 4.03 7.83
C LYS A 118 13.79 4.23 6.34
N VAL A 119 12.54 4.52 5.94
CA VAL A 119 12.18 4.65 4.52
C VAL A 119 12.83 5.88 3.91
N ALA A 120 12.75 7.01 4.61
CA ALA A 120 13.22 8.31 4.16
C ALA A 120 13.66 9.15 5.36
N SER A 121 14.77 9.87 5.21
CA SER A 121 15.12 10.96 6.13
C SER A 121 14.58 12.26 5.54
N ARG A 122 13.70 12.95 6.28
CA ARG A 122 13.15 14.26 5.93
C ARG A 122 12.52 14.33 4.51
N PRO A 123 11.55 13.46 4.18
CA PRO A 123 10.91 13.45 2.86
C PRO A 123 10.21 14.76 2.52
N ALA A 124 10.04 15.04 1.22
CA ALA A 124 9.31 16.20 0.71
C ALA A 124 7.84 16.15 1.14
N VAL A 125 7.20 14.99 0.88
CA VAL A 125 5.83 14.72 1.22
C VAL A 125 5.76 13.33 1.84
N LEU A 126 5.07 13.21 2.97
CA LEU A 126 4.73 11.93 3.58
C LEU A 126 3.21 11.84 3.70
N ILE A 127 2.62 10.86 3.05
CA ILE A 127 1.20 10.52 3.11
C ILE A 127 1.06 9.34 4.07
N CYS A 128 0.38 9.54 5.21
CA CYS A 128 0.27 8.54 6.27
C CYS A 128 -1.18 8.24 6.64
N GLY A 129 -1.43 6.97 6.94
CA GLY A 129 -2.65 6.52 7.62
C GLY A 129 -2.81 7.05 9.04
N CYS A 130 -4.05 7.34 9.43
CA CYS A 130 -4.46 7.74 10.77
C CYS A 130 -5.25 6.62 11.45
N HIS A 131 -4.55 5.58 11.88
CA HIS A 131 -5.17 4.41 12.49
C HIS A 131 -5.00 4.46 14.01
N GLY A 132 -6.09 4.62 14.75
CA GLY A 132 -6.00 4.55 16.21
C GLY A 132 -7.28 4.96 16.92
N SER A 133 -7.66 4.18 17.94
CA SER A 133 -8.79 4.52 18.81
C SER A 133 -8.39 5.60 19.80
N VAL A 134 -9.06 6.76 19.75
CA VAL A 134 -8.84 7.89 20.68
C VAL A 134 -9.21 7.50 22.12
N ASN A 135 -10.04 6.46 22.31
CA ASN A 135 -10.47 5.98 23.62
C ASN A 135 -9.35 5.34 24.45
N HIS A 136 -8.18 5.08 23.86
CA HIS A 136 -7.02 4.51 24.57
C HIS A 136 -6.04 5.56 25.13
N SER A 137 -6.39 6.85 25.05
CA SER A 137 -5.63 7.94 25.68
C SER A 137 -5.61 7.91 27.22
N ARG A 138 -6.36 7.00 27.88
CA ARG A 138 -6.60 7.03 29.34
C ARG A 138 -5.85 5.97 30.16
N GLY A 139 -4.91 5.23 29.58
CA GLY A 139 -4.06 4.29 30.32
C GLY A 139 -2.82 3.85 29.53
N PRO A 140 -1.83 3.21 30.17
CA PRO A 140 -0.69 2.65 29.46
C PRO A 140 -1.18 1.59 28.44
N PRO A 141 -0.62 1.57 27.22
CA PRO A 141 -1.04 0.61 26.20
C PRO A 141 -0.82 -0.81 26.72
N ALA A 142 -1.88 -1.63 26.67
CA ALA A 142 -1.80 -3.03 27.09
C ALA A 142 -0.73 -3.75 26.26
N THR A 143 0.18 -4.46 26.93
CA THR A 143 1.22 -5.18 26.20
C THR A 143 0.59 -6.26 25.33
N ARG A 144 1.28 -6.67 24.25
CA ARG A 144 0.82 -7.77 23.40
C ARG A 144 0.51 -9.03 24.20
N LYS A 145 1.32 -9.33 25.22
CA LYS A 145 1.12 -10.48 26.13
C LYS A 145 -0.16 -10.36 26.95
N ASP A 146 -0.47 -9.16 27.43
CA ASP A 146 -1.71 -8.90 28.18
C ASP A 146 -2.95 -9.06 27.29
N ARG A 147 -2.87 -8.57 26.04
CA ARG A 147 -3.92 -8.73 25.03
C ARG A 147 -4.16 -10.19 24.67
N GLU A 148 -3.09 -10.95 24.44
CA GLU A 148 -3.13 -12.40 24.18
C GLU A 148 -3.74 -13.15 25.37
N LYS A 149 -3.28 -12.86 26.59
CA LYS A 149 -3.85 -13.46 27.80
C LYS A 149 -5.35 -13.15 27.93
N GLY A 150 -5.75 -11.89 27.70
CA GLY A 150 -7.15 -11.47 27.74
C GLY A 150 -8.03 -12.21 26.73
N LEU A 151 -7.55 -12.37 25.49
CA LEU A 151 -8.19 -13.17 24.44
C LEU A 151 -8.43 -14.61 24.90
N ILE A 152 -7.36 -15.28 25.32
CA ILE A 152 -7.40 -16.70 25.69
C ILE A 152 -8.24 -16.93 26.95
N ASP A 153 -8.16 -16.04 27.94
CA ASP A 153 -8.96 -16.13 29.16
C ASP A 153 -10.45 -15.90 28.90
N ALA A 154 -10.81 -15.02 27.96
CA ALA A 154 -12.20 -14.86 27.53
C ALA A 154 -12.71 -16.12 26.81
N VAL A 155 -11.94 -16.64 25.85
CA VAL A 155 -12.27 -17.88 25.13
C VAL A 155 -12.45 -19.06 26.09
N LYS A 156 -11.49 -19.28 26.99
CA LYS A 156 -11.55 -20.36 28.00
C LYS A 156 -12.79 -20.25 28.89
N ARG A 157 -13.12 -19.05 29.38
CA ARG A 157 -14.30 -18.83 30.23
C ARG A 157 -15.58 -19.16 29.49
N THR A 158 -15.72 -18.71 28.25
CA THR A 158 -16.91 -18.96 27.43
C THR A 158 -17.10 -20.44 27.14
N LEU A 159 -16.06 -21.13 26.68
CA LEU A 159 -16.12 -22.56 26.35
C LEU A 159 -16.45 -23.42 27.58
N ARG A 160 -15.86 -23.12 28.75
CA ARG A 160 -16.16 -23.81 30.01
C ARG A 160 -17.60 -23.60 30.49
N SER A 161 -18.21 -22.47 30.13
CA SER A 161 -19.62 -22.19 30.42
C SER A 161 -20.60 -22.85 29.42
N GLY A 162 -20.08 -23.59 28.44
CA GLY A 162 -20.88 -24.27 27.42
C GLY A 162 -21.30 -23.37 26.24
N GLY A 163 -20.69 -22.18 26.09
CA GLY A 163 -21.00 -21.24 25.01
C GLY A 163 -20.01 -21.32 23.85
N ASN A 164 -20.45 -20.87 22.68
CA ASN A 164 -19.63 -20.74 21.47
C ASN A 164 -18.95 -19.38 21.40
N VAL A 165 -17.80 -19.33 20.71
CA VAL A 165 -17.08 -18.09 20.43
C VAL A 165 -17.05 -17.83 18.92
N LEU A 166 -17.60 -16.71 18.49
CA LEU A 166 -17.47 -16.18 17.13
C LEU A 166 -16.40 -15.09 17.13
N ILE A 167 -15.43 -15.21 16.21
CA ILE A 167 -14.41 -14.19 15.97
C ILE A 167 -14.53 -13.73 14.51
N PRO A 168 -15.22 -12.60 14.24
CA PRO A 168 -15.26 -12.02 12.90
C PRO A 168 -13.89 -11.46 12.52
N VAL A 169 -13.34 -11.93 11.40
CA VAL A 169 -12.00 -11.55 10.92
C VAL A 169 -12.05 -11.09 9.46
N ASP A 170 -10.99 -10.39 9.05
CA ASP A 170 -10.70 -10.16 7.64
C ASP A 170 -10.24 -11.46 6.94
N ALA A 171 -10.08 -11.41 5.63
CA ALA A 171 -9.76 -12.60 4.85
C ALA A 171 -8.27 -12.99 4.88
N VAL A 172 -7.35 -12.04 5.18
CA VAL A 172 -5.90 -12.25 5.00
C VAL A 172 -5.03 -11.67 6.12
N GLY A 173 -5.33 -10.49 6.66
CA GLY A 173 -4.46 -9.81 7.62
C GLY A 173 -4.53 -10.39 9.03
N ARG A 174 -5.55 -10.01 9.81
CA ARG A 174 -5.69 -10.41 11.22
C ARG A 174 -5.98 -11.89 11.37
N LEU A 175 -6.62 -12.49 10.38
CA LEU A 175 -6.85 -13.92 10.29
C LEU A 175 -5.55 -14.72 10.53
N LEU A 176 -4.45 -14.40 9.85
CA LEU A 176 -3.20 -15.15 9.97
C LEU A 176 -2.58 -15.05 11.37
N GLU A 177 -2.61 -13.86 11.98
CA GLU A 177 -2.10 -13.65 13.34
C GLU A 177 -2.92 -14.44 14.37
N LEU A 178 -4.25 -14.39 14.28
CA LEU A 178 -5.14 -15.04 15.24
C LEU A 178 -5.16 -16.56 15.08
N VAL A 179 -5.11 -17.07 13.85
CA VAL A 179 -5.02 -18.50 13.57
C VAL A 179 -3.75 -19.08 14.19
N LEU A 180 -2.60 -18.43 13.98
CA LEU A 180 -1.32 -18.88 14.54
C LEU A 180 -1.31 -18.82 16.09
N LEU A 181 -1.88 -17.74 16.66
CA LEU A 181 -2.00 -17.58 18.10
C LEU A 181 -2.88 -18.69 18.71
N LEU A 182 -4.06 -18.94 18.14
CA LEU A 182 -4.99 -19.95 18.65
C LEU A 182 -4.46 -21.37 18.45
N ASP A 183 -3.88 -21.71 17.29
CA ASP A 183 -3.29 -23.04 17.07
C ASP A 183 -2.17 -23.33 18.09
N GLY A 184 -1.33 -22.33 18.40
CA GLY A 184 -0.28 -22.45 19.42
C GLY A 184 -0.83 -22.76 20.82
N HIS A 185 -1.91 -22.10 21.24
CA HIS A 185 -2.55 -22.37 22.54
C HIS A 185 -3.28 -23.72 22.58
N TRP A 186 -3.82 -24.19 21.45
CA TRP A 186 -4.38 -25.53 21.32
C TRP A 186 -3.27 -26.60 21.35
N ALA A 187 -2.15 -26.36 20.69
CA ALA A 187 -0.99 -27.24 20.70
C ALA A 187 -0.39 -27.43 22.10
N ALA A 188 -0.43 -26.39 22.93
CA ALA A 188 -0.01 -26.45 24.34
C ALA A 188 -0.94 -27.31 25.24
N GLY A 189 -2.03 -27.86 24.69
CA GLY A 189 -2.94 -28.77 25.41
C GLY A 189 -3.88 -28.07 26.38
N ALA A 190 -4.03 -26.75 26.30
CA ALA A 190 -4.85 -25.99 27.24
C ALA A 190 -6.36 -26.10 26.97
N LEU A 191 -6.76 -26.51 25.76
CA LEU A 191 -8.14 -26.59 25.29
C LEU A 191 -8.30 -27.77 24.31
N THR A 192 -9.38 -28.54 24.44
CA THR A 192 -9.72 -29.69 23.56
C THR A 192 -10.98 -29.44 22.73
N TYR A 193 -11.49 -28.21 22.74
CA TYR A 193 -12.71 -27.83 22.03
C TYR A 193 -12.45 -27.67 20.52
N PRO A 194 -13.45 -27.88 19.65
CA PRO A 194 -13.31 -27.62 18.22
C PRO A 194 -12.92 -26.17 17.93
N LEU A 195 -11.92 -26.01 17.05
CA LEU A 195 -11.46 -24.75 16.51
C LEU A 195 -11.62 -24.79 14.99
N GLY A 196 -12.39 -23.86 14.44
CA GLY A 196 -12.69 -23.81 13.02
C GLY A 196 -12.36 -22.45 12.39
N LEU A 197 -11.97 -22.48 11.12
CA LEU A 197 -11.85 -21.32 10.25
C LEU A 197 -12.88 -21.43 9.14
N LEU A 198 -13.88 -20.55 9.17
CA LEU A 198 -14.94 -20.48 8.17
C LEU A 198 -14.61 -19.39 7.16
N THR A 199 -14.26 -19.80 5.93
CA THR A 199 -13.85 -18.92 4.84
C THR A 199 -14.50 -19.37 3.53
N HIS A 200 -14.90 -18.39 2.71
CA HIS A 200 -15.42 -18.67 1.37
C HIS A 200 -14.32 -19.02 0.38
N ALA A 201 -13.08 -18.56 0.61
CA ALA A 201 -11.96 -18.79 -0.29
C ALA A 201 -11.33 -20.19 -0.13
N GLY A 202 -12.01 -21.13 0.54
CA GLY A 202 -11.59 -22.52 0.76
C GLY A 202 -10.09 -22.74 0.97
N GLY A 203 -9.58 -22.65 2.21
CA GLY A 203 -8.19 -22.98 2.54
C GLY A 203 -7.07 -22.13 1.91
N SER A 204 -7.31 -21.47 0.77
CA SER A 204 -6.32 -20.84 -0.10
C SER A 204 -5.48 -19.78 0.60
N THR A 205 -6.07 -18.97 1.50
CA THR A 205 -5.30 -18.00 2.30
C THR A 205 -4.24 -18.70 3.15
N LEU A 206 -4.58 -19.84 3.77
CA LEU A 206 -3.61 -20.60 4.58
C LEU A 206 -2.56 -21.26 3.69
N GLU A 207 -2.93 -21.73 2.51
CA GLU A 207 -2.00 -22.32 1.54
C GLU A 207 -1.02 -21.28 0.98
N ALA A 208 -1.50 -20.09 0.62
CA ALA A 208 -0.65 -18.97 0.25
C ALA A 208 0.29 -18.58 1.40
N ALA A 209 -0.21 -18.54 2.64
CA ALA A 209 0.63 -18.30 3.81
C ALA A 209 1.68 -19.40 4.04
N ARG A 210 1.36 -20.67 3.70
CA ARG A 210 2.31 -21.79 3.79
C ARG A 210 3.44 -21.69 2.78
N SER A 211 3.20 -21.16 1.58
CA SER A 211 4.20 -21.05 0.51
C SER A 211 5.06 -19.78 0.61
N GLN A 212 4.57 -18.72 1.26
CA GLN A 212 5.21 -17.39 1.31
C GLN A 212 5.97 -17.09 2.61
N LEU A 213 6.63 -18.08 3.21
CA LEU A 213 7.35 -17.93 4.48
C LEU A 213 8.57 -16.98 4.42
N GLU A 214 9.06 -16.67 3.23
CA GLU A 214 10.16 -15.73 3.00
C GLU A 214 9.76 -14.27 3.26
N TRP A 215 8.46 -13.96 3.20
CA TRP A 215 7.90 -12.64 3.47
C TRP A 215 7.55 -12.43 4.95
N MET A 216 7.66 -13.49 5.74
CA MET A 216 7.29 -13.49 7.14
C MET A 216 8.45 -13.09 8.06
N SER A 217 8.19 -13.10 9.37
CA SER A 217 9.17 -12.68 10.35
C SER A 217 10.42 -13.57 10.34
N HIS A 218 11.59 -12.98 10.57
CA HIS A 218 12.85 -13.74 10.53
C HIS A 218 12.89 -14.90 11.53
N ALA A 219 12.19 -14.80 12.67
CA ALA A 219 12.13 -15.94 13.59
C ALA A 219 11.27 -17.07 13.03
N LEU A 220 10.19 -16.76 12.31
CA LEU A 220 9.33 -17.77 11.72
C LEU A 220 10.07 -18.52 10.60
N SER A 221 10.77 -17.79 9.72
CA SER A 221 11.61 -18.39 8.68
C SER A 221 12.77 -19.21 9.27
N LYS A 222 13.38 -18.74 10.38
CA LYS A 222 14.44 -19.48 11.08
C LYS A 222 13.91 -20.76 11.75
N ASP A 223 12.75 -20.69 12.39
CA ASP A 223 12.10 -21.82 13.02
C ASP A 223 11.72 -22.88 12.00
N PHE A 224 11.19 -22.48 10.84
CA PHE A 224 10.96 -23.38 9.72
C PHE A 224 12.25 -24.04 9.23
N GLY A 225 13.32 -23.27 9.03
CA GLY A 225 14.62 -23.82 8.62
C GLY A 225 15.21 -24.83 9.61
N THR A 226 14.91 -24.69 10.90
CA THR A 226 15.42 -25.59 11.96
C THR A 226 14.52 -26.80 12.19
N LYS A 227 13.21 -26.59 12.34
CA LYS A 227 12.23 -27.62 12.73
C LYS A 227 11.62 -28.34 11.53
N ARG A 228 11.72 -27.76 10.33
CA ARG A 228 11.05 -28.23 9.10
C ARG A 228 9.53 -28.41 9.25
N ASP A 229 8.92 -27.70 10.19
CA ASP A 229 7.47 -27.72 10.42
C ASP A 229 6.89 -26.38 10.02
N ASN A 230 5.88 -26.39 9.15
CA ASN A 230 5.25 -25.18 8.65
C ASN A 230 4.25 -24.66 9.71
N PRO A 231 4.41 -23.43 10.21
CA PRO A 231 3.53 -22.88 11.25
C PRO A 231 2.08 -22.68 10.77
N PHE A 232 1.87 -22.52 9.45
CA PHE A 232 0.55 -22.40 8.85
C PHE A 232 -0.04 -23.74 8.43
N ALA A 233 0.60 -24.87 8.77
CA ALA A 233 -0.04 -26.18 8.69
C ALA A 233 -1.29 -26.25 9.58
N CYS A 234 -1.33 -25.49 10.68
CA CYS A 234 -2.49 -25.27 11.56
C CYS A 234 -3.30 -26.53 11.83
N ARG A 235 -2.64 -27.60 12.32
CA ARG A 235 -3.21 -28.95 12.41
C ARG A 235 -4.45 -29.05 13.31
N ARG A 236 -4.71 -28.06 14.17
CA ARG A 236 -5.85 -28.05 15.09
C ARG A 236 -7.01 -27.19 14.60
N VAL A 237 -6.78 -26.38 13.56
CA VAL A 237 -7.80 -25.53 12.94
C VAL A 237 -8.45 -26.31 11.80
N ARG A 238 -9.75 -26.56 11.92
CA ARG A 238 -10.54 -27.16 10.84
C ARG A 238 -11.02 -26.08 9.89
N VAL A 239 -10.62 -26.15 8.62
CA VAL A 239 -11.18 -25.28 7.58
C VAL A 239 -12.62 -25.73 7.30
N LEU A 240 -13.54 -24.79 7.24
CA LEU A 240 -14.96 -24.97 6.99
C LEU A 240 -15.36 -24.06 5.83
N HIS A 241 -16.28 -24.52 4.99
CA HIS A 241 -16.71 -23.77 3.80
C HIS A 241 -18.11 -23.17 4.00
N GLN A 242 -18.98 -23.88 4.73
CA GLN A 242 -20.35 -23.45 4.98
C GLN A 242 -20.64 -23.20 6.47
N ALA A 243 -21.57 -22.27 6.73
CA ALA A 243 -22.04 -22.01 8.10
C ALA A 243 -22.74 -23.24 8.71
N SER A 244 -23.39 -24.08 7.90
CA SER A 244 -24.02 -25.34 8.30
C SER A 244 -23.02 -26.29 8.97
N GLU A 245 -21.81 -26.46 8.41
CA GLU A 245 -20.75 -27.27 8.99
C GLU A 245 -20.31 -26.75 10.36
N ALA A 246 -20.15 -25.42 10.47
CA ALA A 246 -19.79 -24.77 11.72
C ALA A 246 -20.87 -24.96 12.79
N LEU A 247 -22.15 -25.03 12.42
CA LEU A 247 -23.28 -25.32 13.30
C LEU A 247 -23.38 -26.82 13.65
N ALA A 248 -22.99 -27.71 12.73
CA ALA A 248 -23.06 -29.16 12.90
C ALA A 248 -21.99 -29.75 13.83
N LEU A 249 -20.91 -29.03 14.13
CA LEU A 249 -19.93 -29.48 15.14
C LEU A 249 -20.64 -29.79 16.47
N SER A 250 -20.08 -30.67 17.30
CA SER A 250 -20.67 -31.00 18.61
C SER A 250 -20.05 -30.16 19.72
N GLY A 251 -20.87 -29.68 20.66
CA GLY A 251 -20.40 -28.99 21.86
C GLY A 251 -19.90 -27.55 21.64
N PRO A 252 -19.29 -26.93 22.68
CA PRO A 252 -18.77 -25.56 22.63
C PRO A 252 -17.59 -25.46 21.66
N ARG A 253 -17.57 -24.44 20.81
CA ARG A 253 -16.54 -24.28 19.76
C ARG A 253 -16.09 -22.84 19.57
N VAL A 254 -14.96 -22.67 18.91
CA VAL A 254 -14.43 -21.37 18.47
C VAL A 254 -14.41 -21.36 16.95
N ILE A 255 -15.06 -20.38 16.34
CA ILE A 255 -15.03 -20.18 14.89
C ILE A 255 -14.50 -18.79 14.57
N LEU A 256 -13.39 -18.76 13.82
CA LEU A 256 -12.98 -17.56 13.10
C LEU A 256 -13.76 -17.55 11.79
N ALA A 257 -14.48 -16.47 11.51
CA ALA A 257 -15.31 -16.38 10.31
C ALA A 257 -14.97 -15.12 9.52
N THR A 258 -14.78 -15.26 8.21
CA THR A 258 -14.53 -14.12 7.32
C THR A 258 -15.75 -13.19 7.29
N SER A 259 -15.47 -11.88 7.25
CA SER A 259 -16.40 -10.74 7.33
C SER A 259 -16.46 -10.09 8.72
N GLN A 260 -15.44 -9.28 9.00
CA GLN A 260 -15.34 -8.49 10.23
C GLN A 260 -16.41 -7.41 10.39
N THR A 261 -16.98 -6.92 9.28
CA THR A 261 -18.00 -5.86 9.30
C THR A 261 -19.39 -6.40 9.64
N LEU A 262 -19.56 -7.73 9.59
CA LEU A 262 -20.85 -8.42 9.71
C LEU A 262 -21.92 -7.91 8.72
N MET A 263 -21.50 -7.29 7.62
CA MET A 263 -22.38 -6.82 6.55
C MET A 263 -22.75 -7.94 5.59
N GLN A 264 -21.90 -8.95 5.43
CA GLN A 264 -22.19 -10.12 4.58
C GLN A 264 -21.36 -11.32 5.01
N GLY A 265 -21.45 -12.43 4.29
CA GLY A 265 -20.61 -13.61 4.48
C GLY A 265 -20.93 -14.42 5.74
N ALA A 266 -20.11 -15.45 5.94
CA ALA A 266 -20.38 -16.49 6.92
C ALA A 266 -20.41 -16.00 8.39
N ALA A 267 -19.62 -14.99 8.75
CA ALA A 267 -19.68 -14.39 10.08
C ALA A 267 -21.05 -13.77 10.40
N ARG A 268 -21.72 -13.18 9.39
CA ARG A 268 -23.07 -12.60 9.54
C ARG A 268 -24.12 -13.69 9.81
N VAL A 269 -24.02 -14.83 9.14
CA VAL A 269 -24.92 -15.97 9.33
C VAL A 269 -24.74 -16.56 10.74
N LEU A 270 -23.50 -16.82 11.16
CA LEU A 270 -23.22 -17.33 12.51
C LEU A 270 -23.64 -16.34 13.61
N PHE A 271 -23.46 -15.04 13.38
CA PHE A 271 -23.95 -14.01 14.30
C PHE A 271 -25.47 -14.12 14.49
N ALA A 272 -26.23 -14.29 13.41
CA ALA A 272 -27.69 -14.39 13.48
C ALA A 272 -28.18 -15.58 14.32
N GLU A 273 -27.44 -16.69 14.31
CA GLU A 273 -27.74 -17.88 15.09
C GLU A 273 -27.24 -17.78 16.55
N TRP A 274 -26.09 -17.17 16.78
CA TRP A 274 -25.43 -17.22 18.09
C TRP A 274 -25.68 -16.00 18.98
N ALA A 275 -26.07 -14.86 18.41
CA ALA A 275 -26.23 -13.61 19.17
C ALA A 275 -27.35 -13.66 20.23
N SER A 276 -28.33 -14.55 20.08
CA SER A 276 -29.47 -14.68 21.01
C SER A 276 -29.17 -15.50 22.27
N ASP A 277 -28.07 -16.26 22.32
CA ASP A 277 -27.69 -17.06 23.50
C ASP A 277 -26.69 -16.27 24.37
N PRO A 278 -27.01 -15.97 25.65
CA PRO A 278 -26.14 -15.23 26.55
C PRO A 278 -24.86 -15.96 26.98
N ARG A 279 -24.77 -17.28 26.73
CA ARG A 279 -23.54 -18.05 26.96
C ARG A 279 -22.51 -17.78 25.87
N ASN A 280 -22.93 -17.38 24.67
CA ASN A 280 -22.03 -17.15 23.56
C ASN A 280 -21.25 -15.84 23.71
N LEU A 281 -20.10 -15.80 23.04
CA LEU A 281 -19.22 -14.63 22.96
C LEU A 281 -19.01 -14.27 21.48
N ILE A 282 -19.23 -12.99 21.17
CA ILE A 282 -18.84 -12.38 19.91
C ILE A 282 -17.64 -11.50 20.20
N LEU A 283 -16.49 -11.87 19.65
CA LEU A 283 -15.21 -11.24 19.94
C LEU A 283 -14.68 -10.56 18.68
N PHE A 284 -14.69 -9.24 18.68
CA PHE A 284 -14.08 -8.45 17.62
C PHE A 284 -12.58 -8.27 17.90
N PRO A 285 -11.70 -8.64 16.97
CA PRO A 285 -10.25 -8.52 17.16
C PRO A 285 -9.81 -7.08 17.37
N TYR A 286 -10.47 -6.12 16.74
CA TYR A 286 -10.24 -4.68 16.86
C TYR A 286 -11.55 -3.90 16.67
N ALA A 287 -11.51 -2.60 16.92
CA ALA A 287 -12.69 -1.75 16.77
C ALA A 287 -13.24 -1.83 15.33
N PRO A 288 -14.52 -2.20 15.15
CA PRO A 288 -15.10 -2.30 13.82
C PRO A 288 -15.21 -0.91 13.18
N GLN A 289 -15.16 -0.91 11.85
CA GLN A 289 -15.31 0.28 11.02
C GLN A 289 -16.64 1.00 11.29
N GLU A 290 -16.61 2.32 11.35
CA GLU A 290 -17.79 3.16 11.52
C GLU A 290 -18.80 2.93 10.37
N GLY A 291 -20.09 3.01 10.67
CA GLY A 291 -21.16 2.72 9.70
C GLY A 291 -21.40 1.24 9.40
N SER A 292 -20.54 0.31 9.86
CA SER A 292 -20.78 -1.13 9.71
C SER A 292 -21.79 -1.69 10.72
N PHE A 293 -22.42 -2.82 10.38
CA PHE A 293 -23.30 -3.54 11.30
C PHE A 293 -22.55 -3.99 12.57
N ALA A 294 -21.28 -4.38 12.45
CA ALA A 294 -20.43 -4.69 13.60
C ALA A 294 -20.27 -3.50 14.57
N ALA A 295 -20.12 -2.26 14.06
CA ALA A 295 -20.10 -1.07 14.91
C ALA A 295 -21.44 -0.85 15.63
N THR A 296 -22.57 -1.09 14.96
CA THR A 296 -23.90 -1.07 15.61
C THR A 296 -24.00 -2.10 16.74
N VAL A 297 -23.51 -3.34 16.52
CA VAL A 297 -23.49 -4.41 17.53
C VAL A 297 -22.67 -3.99 18.76
N VAL A 298 -21.46 -3.47 18.55
CA VAL A 298 -20.58 -3.00 19.63
C VAL A 298 -21.22 -1.85 20.39
N SER A 299 -21.78 -0.86 19.68
CA SER A 299 -22.46 0.27 20.30
C SER A 299 -23.66 -0.17 21.13
N ALA A 300 -24.46 -1.12 20.63
CA ALA A 300 -25.62 -1.66 21.36
C ALA A 300 -25.20 -2.40 22.63
N ALA A 301 -24.09 -3.15 22.58
CA ALA A 301 -23.58 -3.89 23.73
C ALA A 301 -22.95 -2.99 24.83
N MET A 302 -22.42 -1.82 24.46
CA MET A 302 -21.76 -0.90 25.40
C MET A 302 -22.71 0.07 26.11
N GLN A 303 -23.99 0.13 25.75
CA GLN A 303 -24.95 1.05 26.37
C GLN A 303 -25.30 0.60 27.81
N PRO A 304 -25.04 1.45 28.84
CA PRO A 304 -25.19 1.08 30.26
C PRO A 304 -26.66 0.89 30.73
N HIS A 305 -27.64 1.28 29.91
CA HIS A 305 -29.08 1.14 30.19
C HIS A 305 -29.85 0.43 29.07
N ALA A 306 -29.15 -0.30 28.20
CA ALA A 306 -29.82 -1.07 27.17
C ALA A 306 -30.77 -2.11 27.82
N PRO A 307 -31.99 -2.32 27.28
CA PRO A 307 -32.77 -3.49 27.66
C PRO A 307 -31.91 -4.73 27.46
N SER A 308 -32.06 -5.74 28.32
CA SER A 308 -31.27 -6.99 28.35
C SER A 308 -31.26 -7.81 27.04
N SER A 309 -31.87 -7.28 25.98
CA SER A 309 -31.94 -7.81 24.62
C SER A 309 -32.22 -6.66 23.65
N ALA A 310 -31.18 -5.99 23.13
CA ALA A 310 -31.35 -5.03 22.04
C ALA A 310 -31.74 -5.79 20.76
N SER A 311 -32.84 -5.40 20.12
CA SER A 311 -33.28 -6.02 18.86
C SER A 311 -32.57 -5.33 17.69
N LEU A 312 -31.75 -6.06 16.95
CA LEU A 312 -30.99 -5.56 15.83
C LEU A 312 -31.61 -6.05 14.52
N PRO A 313 -32.13 -5.16 13.66
CA PRO A 313 -32.59 -5.55 12.33
C PRO A 313 -31.37 -5.91 11.46
N MET A 314 -31.46 -7.04 10.76
CA MET A 314 -30.43 -7.47 9.83
C MET A 314 -31.05 -8.17 8.63
N THR A 315 -30.38 -8.06 7.49
CA THR A 315 -30.77 -8.75 6.26
C THR A 315 -29.85 -9.93 6.06
N LEU A 316 -30.41 -11.12 5.89
CA LEU A 316 -29.68 -12.33 5.53
C LEU A 316 -29.99 -12.66 4.08
N SER A 317 -28.97 -12.78 3.25
CA SER A 317 -29.09 -13.31 1.90
C SER A 317 -28.63 -14.77 1.90
N HIS A 318 -29.36 -15.61 1.17
CA HIS A 318 -28.90 -16.96 0.86
C HIS A 318 -29.27 -17.31 -0.58
N ARG A 319 -28.47 -18.20 -1.18
CA ARG A 319 -28.70 -18.71 -2.52
C ARG A 319 -29.75 -19.82 -2.44
N GLN A 320 -30.75 -19.76 -3.30
CA GLN A 320 -31.79 -20.77 -3.44
C GLN A 320 -31.84 -21.20 -4.90
N GLU A 321 -31.75 -22.49 -5.16
CA GLU A 321 -31.88 -23.06 -6.50
C GLU A 321 -33.21 -22.66 -7.14
N LEU A 322 -33.17 -22.35 -8.45
CA LEU A 322 -34.37 -22.08 -9.24
C LEU A 322 -35.17 -23.37 -9.36
N GLN A 323 -36.49 -23.28 -9.14
CA GLN A 323 -37.38 -24.43 -9.20
C GLN A 323 -38.59 -24.13 -10.09
N GLY A 324 -39.06 -25.14 -10.82
CA GLY A 324 -40.25 -25.07 -11.66
C GLY A 324 -40.12 -24.03 -12.78
N ALA A 325 -41.13 -23.16 -12.94
CA ALA A 325 -41.22 -22.20 -14.02
C ALA A 325 -40.04 -21.20 -14.09
N GLU A 326 -39.42 -20.87 -12.95
CA GLU A 326 -38.24 -19.99 -12.94
C GLU A 326 -37.01 -20.67 -13.57
N LEU A 327 -36.85 -21.98 -13.34
CA LEU A 327 -35.78 -22.78 -13.93
C LEU A 327 -36.00 -22.94 -15.43
N GLU A 328 -37.22 -23.26 -15.85
CA GLU A 328 -37.59 -23.37 -17.26
C GLU A 328 -37.35 -22.06 -18.01
N ALA A 329 -37.75 -20.93 -17.44
CA ALA A 329 -37.52 -19.61 -18.02
C ALA A 329 -36.02 -19.27 -18.12
N TRP A 330 -35.22 -19.62 -17.12
CA TRP A 330 -33.77 -19.43 -17.17
C TRP A 330 -33.12 -20.31 -18.26
N GLN A 331 -33.49 -21.59 -18.34
CA GLN A 331 -32.99 -22.51 -19.37
C GLN A 331 -33.35 -22.03 -20.77
N GLN A 332 -34.58 -21.53 -20.94
CA GLN A 332 -35.05 -20.98 -22.21
C GLN A 332 -34.31 -19.69 -22.58
N ALA A 333 -34.08 -18.79 -21.62
CA ALA A 333 -33.29 -17.58 -21.85
C ALA A 333 -31.81 -17.85 -22.15
N GLN A 334 -31.21 -18.89 -21.55
CA GLN A 334 -29.86 -19.34 -21.89
C GLN A 334 -29.82 -19.94 -23.29
N HIS A 335 -30.80 -20.78 -23.65
CA HIS A 335 -30.94 -21.32 -24.99
C HIS A 335 -31.08 -20.20 -26.02
N ASP A 336 -31.94 -19.21 -25.76
CA ASP A 336 -32.13 -18.05 -26.64
C ASP A 336 -30.84 -17.22 -26.76
N ARG A 337 -30.06 -17.07 -25.69
CA ARG A 337 -28.74 -16.40 -25.73
C ARG A 337 -27.71 -17.14 -26.56
N LEU A 338 -27.64 -18.47 -26.43
CA LEU A 338 -26.74 -19.28 -27.23
C LEU A 338 -27.13 -19.23 -28.71
N MET A 339 -28.43 -19.32 -29.01
CA MET A 339 -28.93 -19.19 -30.38
C MET A 339 -28.69 -17.79 -30.97
N GLN A 340 -28.72 -16.73 -30.15
CA GLN A 340 -28.38 -15.37 -30.58
C GLN A 340 -26.87 -15.18 -30.78
N GLY A 341 -26.04 -15.75 -29.91
CA GLY A 341 -24.58 -15.72 -30.06
C GLY A 341 -24.10 -16.50 -31.29
N ASP A 342 -24.70 -17.67 -31.55
CA ASP A 342 -24.43 -18.46 -32.75
C ASP A 342 -24.90 -17.70 -34.01
N GLN A 343 -26.08 -17.06 -33.97
CA GLN A 343 -26.58 -16.21 -35.07
C GLN A 343 -25.70 -14.98 -35.32
N GLU A 344 -25.24 -14.29 -34.29
CA GLU A 344 -24.31 -13.16 -34.44
C GLU A 344 -22.94 -13.63 -34.97
N SER A 345 -22.47 -14.81 -34.59
CA SER A 345 -21.23 -15.39 -35.14
C SER A 345 -21.38 -15.85 -36.60
N ASP A 346 -22.53 -16.43 -36.96
CA ASP A 346 -22.86 -16.83 -38.34
C ASP A 346 -23.04 -15.59 -39.23
N GLU A 347 -23.68 -14.52 -38.72
CA GLU A 347 -23.83 -13.23 -39.44
C GLU A 347 -22.48 -12.52 -39.64
N GLU A 348 -21.57 -12.56 -38.66
CA GLU A 348 -20.20 -12.03 -38.80
C GLU A 348 -19.35 -12.85 -39.79
N GLU A 349 -19.46 -14.18 -39.80
CA GLU A 349 -18.81 -15.03 -40.80
C GLU A 349 -19.37 -14.82 -42.22
N ASP A 350 -20.70 -14.67 -42.34
CA ASP A 350 -21.37 -14.37 -43.60
C ASP A 350 -20.99 -12.99 -44.15
N ASP A 351 -20.89 -11.95 -43.30
CA ASP A 351 -20.44 -10.61 -43.70
C ASP A 351 -18.98 -10.59 -44.18
N ILE A 352 -18.09 -11.37 -43.54
CA ILE A 352 -16.70 -11.54 -43.96
C ILE A 352 -16.65 -12.27 -45.32
N SER A 353 -17.51 -13.27 -45.52
CA SER A 353 -17.61 -14.02 -46.78
C SER A 353 -18.18 -13.17 -47.92
N GLU A 354 -19.20 -12.34 -47.66
CA GLU A 354 -19.84 -11.45 -48.64
C GLU A 354 -18.89 -10.31 -49.06
N ALA A 355 -18.10 -9.78 -48.13
CA ALA A 355 -17.04 -8.81 -48.40
C ALA A 355 -15.90 -9.40 -49.26
N LEU A 356 -15.59 -10.68 -49.11
CA LEU A 356 -14.62 -11.39 -49.94
C LEU A 356 -15.17 -11.60 -51.37
N VAL A 357 -16.44 -12.02 -51.50
CA VAL A 357 -17.10 -12.24 -52.80
C VAL A 357 -17.23 -10.93 -53.59
N ARG A 358 -17.55 -9.80 -52.94
CA ARG A 358 -17.57 -8.47 -53.59
C ARG A 358 -16.20 -8.03 -54.12
N LYS A 359 -15.11 -8.43 -53.48
CA LYS A 359 -13.73 -8.19 -53.99
C LYS A 359 -13.37 -9.06 -55.19
N PHE A 360 -14.06 -10.19 -55.40
CA PHE A 360 -13.83 -11.09 -56.54
C PHE A 360 -14.83 -10.92 -57.70
N SER A 361 -15.86 -10.08 -57.54
CA SER A 361 -16.88 -9.82 -58.56
C SER A 361 -16.83 -8.39 -59.12
N GLU A 362 -15.68 -7.92 -59.58
CA GLU A 362 -15.60 -6.84 -60.58
C GLU A 362 -15.22 -7.44 -61.95
N PRO A 363 -16.07 -7.35 -62.99
CA PRO A 363 -15.73 -7.86 -64.31
C PRO A 363 -14.76 -6.93 -65.04
N ALA A 364 -13.74 -7.55 -65.64
CA ALA A 364 -12.71 -6.94 -66.47
C ALA A 364 -13.29 -6.08 -67.61
N ALA A 365 -13.18 -4.76 -67.48
CA ALA A 365 -13.39 -3.83 -68.59
C ALA A 365 -12.42 -2.63 -68.56
N LEU A 366 -11.16 -2.80 -68.13
CA LEU A 366 -10.12 -1.78 -68.29
C LEU A 366 -8.73 -2.40 -68.60
N LEU A 367 -8.71 -3.39 -69.49
CA LEU A 367 -7.50 -3.83 -70.20
C LEU A 367 -7.65 -3.53 -71.70
N SER A 368 -7.68 -2.24 -72.04
CA SER A 368 -7.13 -1.78 -73.31
C SER A 368 -6.63 -0.37 -73.10
N LYS A 369 -5.42 -0.09 -73.59
CA LYS A 369 -4.65 1.17 -73.44
C LYS A 369 -3.78 1.28 -72.18
N ARG A 370 -2.81 0.38 -72.07
CA ARG A 370 -1.46 0.78 -71.61
C ARG A 370 -0.41 -0.20 -72.13
N SER A 371 -0.28 -0.21 -73.46
CA SER A 371 0.93 -0.67 -74.14
C SER A 371 1.41 0.48 -75.04
N SER A 372 2.11 1.45 -74.45
CA SER A 372 3.06 2.28 -75.20
C SER A 372 3.86 3.17 -74.25
N GLY A 373 5.18 2.98 -74.25
CA GLY A 373 6.12 4.05 -73.92
C GLY A 373 6.84 3.93 -72.60
N LEU A 374 7.53 2.82 -72.36
CA LEU A 374 8.82 2.89 -71.65
C LEU A 374 9.90 3.06 -72.72
N ALA A 375 10.75 4.07 -72.54
CA ALA A 375 11.92 4.44 -73.36
C ALA A 375 11.68 5.36 -74.57
N GLU A 376 11.62 6.66 -74.29
CA GLU A 376 12.39 7.71 -74.96
C GLU A 376 12.37 8.92 -73.99
N ALA A 377 13.52 9.44 -73.54
CA ALA A 377 14.22 10.51 -74.24
C ALA A 377 13.29 11.76 -74.32
N LEU A 378 13.56 12.95 -73.75
CA LEU A 378 14.80 13.71 -73.73
C LEU A 378 14.59 15.02 -72.95
N GLN A 379 15.69 15.46 -72.34
CA GLN A 379 16.23 16.83 -72.36
C GLN A 379 15.45 17.98 -71.71
N SER A 380 16.04 18.41 -70.58
CA SER A 380 16.45 19.79 -70.27
C SER A 380 15.90 20.94 -71.12
N ARG A 381 15.21 21.88 -70.46
CA ARG A 381 15.49 23.34 -70.39
C ARG A 381 14.21 24.10 -70.00
N THR A 382 14.13 24.59 -68.76
CA THR A 382 14.40 25.98 -68.31
C THR A 382 13.41 27.06 -68.79
N SER A 383 12.62 27.56 -67.83
CA SER A 383 12.31 28.98 -67.55
C SER A 383 11.24 28.98 -66.43
N GLY A 384 11.35 29.60 -65.25
CA GLY A 384 11.99 30.86 -64.85
C GLY A 384 10.89 31.86 -64.43
N ILE A 385 11.12 32.57 -63.30
CA ILE A 385 10.39 33.73 -62.70
C ILE A 385 9.45 33.38 -61.52
N SER A 386 9.36 34.05 -60.34
CA SER A 386 10.18 34.97 -59.51
C SER A 386 9.37 35.36 -58.24
N ILE A 387 10.03 35.40 -57.07
CA ILE A 387 10.08 36.48 -56.03
C ILE A 387 8.83 36.97 -55.22
N ALA A 388 9.10 37.21 -53.91
CA ALA A 388 8.49 38.10 -52.87
C ALA A 388 7.36 37.53 -51.99
N ARG A 389 7.42 37.53 -50.64
CA ARG A 389 7.70 38.54 -49.58
C ARG A 389 6.51 39.49 -49.31
N MET A 390 5.89 39.37 -48.13
CA MET A 390 5.24 40.40 -47.27
C MET A 390 4.58 39.65 -46.09
N SER A 391 4.95 39.73 -44.80
CA SER A 391 5.15 40.80 -43.80
C SER A 391 3.88 41.53 -43.30
N ARG A 392 3.67 41.43 -41.97
CA ARG A 392 2.95 42.34 -41.03
C ARG A 392 1.42 42.36 -41.18
N SER A 393 0.60 42.62 -40.16
CA SER A 393 0.69 42.97 -38.73
C SER A 393 -0.75 43.30 -38.33
N LEU A 394 -1.13 43.11 -37.06
CA LEU A 394 -1.64 44.18 -36.16
C LEU A 394 -2.47 43.58 -35.02
N LEU A 395 -1.85 43.67 -33.84
CA LEU A 395 -2.50 43.76 -32.54
C LEU A 395 -3.36 45.03 -32.42
N SER A 396 -4.29 44.97 -31.47
CA SER A 396 -4.66 45.96 -30.44
C SER A 396 -6.20 46.00 -30.31
N SER A 397 -6.84 46.21 -29.16
CA SER A 397 -6.43 46.64 -27.82
C SER A 397 -7.69 46.69 -26.94
N ALA A 398 -7.46 46.95 -25.64
CA ALA A 398 -8.38 47.45 -24.60
C ALA A 398 -8.97 46.36 -23.68
N SER A 399 -8.57 46.18 -22.42
CA SER A 399 -8.31 47.06 -21.26
C SER A 399 -9.56 47.44 -20.44
N GLN A 400 -9.50 47.12 -19.12
CA GLN A 400 -10.20 47.74 -17.96
C GLN A 400 -11.71 47.36 -17.80
N SER A 401 -12.31 47.17 -16.62
CA SER A 401 -12.05 47.60 -15.23
C SER A 401 -12.96 46.85 -14.20
N PHE A 402 -12.59 46.96 -12.92
CA PHE A 402 -13.31 46.68 -11.65
C PHE A 402 -14.84 46.93 -11.60
N ALA A 403 -15.59 46.10 -10.83
CA ALA A 403 -16.50 46.51 -9.73
C ALA A 403 -17.19 45.30 -9.05
N SER A 404 -17.28 45.32 -7.72
CA SER A 404 -18.11 44.44 -6.85
C SER A 404 -19.38 45.20 -6.38
N PRO A 405 -20.14 44.69 -5.38
CA PRO A 405 -21.44 43.98 -5.50
C PRO A 405 -22.64 44.81 -4.99
N GLU A 406 -23.89 44.34 -5.14
CA GLU A 406 -24.97 44.40 -4.11
C GLU A 406 -26.38 44.02 -4.64
N ASP A 407 -27.15 43.42 -3.73
CA ASP A 407 -28.61 43.33 -3.59
C ASP A 407 -29.48 42.25 -4.30
N ALA A 408 -29.74 41.21 -3.49
CA ALA A 408 -31.03 40.88 -2.86
C ALA A 408 -32.11 40.09 -3.63
N GLY A 409 -32.52 38.97 -3.01
CA GLY A 409 -33.94 38.61 -2.87
C GLY A 409 -34.39 37.22 -3.36
N ASN A 410 -34.50 36.28 -2.40
CA ASN A 410 -35.46 35.17 -2.28
C ASN A 410 -36.01 34.45 -3.53
N ALA A 411 -35.78 33.12 -3.61
CA ALA A 411 -36.87 32.12 -3.74
C ALA A 411 -36.38 30.67 -3.54
N GLU A 412 -37.13 29.98 -2.68
CA GLU A 412 -37.36 28.55 -2.42
C GLU A 412 -36.59 27.41 -3.10
N LEU A 413 -36.37 26.40 -2.25
CA LEU A 413 -36.09 25.00 -2.52
C LEU A 413 -36.96 24.39 -3.63
N ALA A 414 -36.32 23.74 -4.60
CA ALA A 414 -36.91 22.64 -5.33
C ALA A 414 -35.84 21.55 -5.56
N HIS A 415 -36.17 20.34 -5.12
CA HIS A 415 -35.48 19.10 -5.44
C HIS A 415 -35.27 18.99 -6.96
N VAL A 416 -34.04 18.73 -7.40
CA VAL A 416 -33.77 18.26 -8.75
C VAL A 416 -33.04 16.93 -8.67
N ALA A 417 -33.75 15.90 -9.10
CA ALA A 417 -33.25 14.58 -9.38
C ALA A 417 -32.14 14.65 -10.45
N VAL A 418 -31.01 14.01 -10.18
CA VAL A 418 -29.94 13.85 -11.17
C VAL A 418 -30.36 12.75 -12.13
N ALA A 419 -30.92 13.17 -13.26
CA ALA A 419 -30.96 12.37 -14.47
C ALA A 419 -29.56 12.34 -15.09
N SER A 420 -29.10 11.14 -15.36
CA SER A 420 -27.96 10.80 -16.20
C SER A 420 -28.12 11.38 -17.61
N ASP A 421 -27.10 12.06 -18.12
CA ASP A 421 -26.87 12.16 -19.56
C ASP A 421 -25.35 12.19 -19.86
N PRO A 422 -24.88 11.54 -20.95
CA PRO A 422 -23.48 11.24 -21.20
C PRO A 422 -22.85 12.26 -22.13
N ALA A 423 -21.78 12.89 -21.67
CA ALA A 423 -20.79 13.53 -22.53
C ALA A 423 -19.48 13.64 -21.75
N ILE A 424 -18.89 12.48 -21.41
CA ILE A 424 -17.52 12.42 -20.91
C ILE A 424 -16.60 12.47 -22.13
N ASN A 425 -15.82 13.53 -22.16
CA ASN A 425 -14.73 13.81 -23.09
C ASN A 425 -13.82 12.56 -23.28
N PRO A 426 -13.64 12.03 -24.51
CA PRO A 426 -12.94 10.77 -24.75
C PRO A 426 -11.41 10.97 -24.91
N ASP A 427 -10.78 11.71 -24.00
CA ASP A 427 -9.31 11.88 -23.96
C ASP A 427 -8.69 11.23 -22.71
N VAL A 428 -9.24 10.08 -22.30
CA VAL A 428 -8.51 9.14 -21.43
C VAL A 428 -7.83 8.12 -22.33
N LEU A 429 -6.58 8.39 -22.67
CA LEU A 429 -5.69 7.48 -23.40
C LEU A 429 -5.45 6.18 -22.59
N LEU A 430 -6.26 5.15 -22.86
CA LEU A 430 -5.88 3.74 -22.66
C LEU A 430 -5.09 3.29 -23.88
N ASP A 431 -3.84 3.72 -24.00
CA ASP A 431 -2.97 3.33 -25.11
C ASP A 431 -1.75 2.55 -24.59
N GLY A 432 -1.76 1.24 -24.87
CA GLY A 432 -0.57 0.40 -24.99
C GLY A 432 0.22 0.04 -23.72
N PHE A 433 -0.21 -1.00 -23.00
CA PHE A 433 0.73 -1.79 -22.18
C PHE A 433 1.53 -2.72 -23.10
N LYS A 434 2.74 -2.32 -23.50
CA LYS A 434 3.72 -3.26 -24.04
C LYS A 434 4.52 -3.87 -22.88
N CYS A 435 4.49 -5.19 -22.79
CA CYS A 435 5.30 -5.97 -21.85
C CYS A 435 6.79 -5.70 -22.09
N PRO A 436 7.59 -5.33 -21.07
CA PRO A 436 9.04 -5.15 -21.21
C PRO A 436 9.75 -6.44 -21.63
N GLU A 437 10.79 -6.34 -22.46
CA GLU A 437 11.64 -7.49 -22.80
C GLU A 437 12.36 -8.03 -21.55
N GLY A 438 12.21 -9.33 -21.28
CA GLY A 438 12.79 -10.00 -20.11
C GLY A 438 11.80 -10.27 -18.97
N CYS A 439 10.50 -10.06 -19.18
CA CYS A 439 9.46 -10.56 -18.28
C CYS A 439 9.51 -12.09 -18.23
N VAL A 440 9.84 -12.61 -17.04
CA VAL A 440 9.80 -14.04 -16.72
C VAL A 440 8.50 -14.33 -15.97
N ALA A 441 7.96 -15.53 -16.17
CA ALA A 441 6.70 -16.08 -15.67
C ALA A 441 6.27 -15.64 -14.24
N PRO A 442 4.97 -15.65 -13.95
CA PRO A 442 4.42 -15.16 -12.68
C PRO A 442 5.07 -15.78 -11.41
N MET A 443 5.19 -14.97 -10.36
CA MET A 443 5.44 -15.27 -8.91
C MET A 443 4.48 -16.31 -8.29
N PHE A 444 3.54 -16.86 -9.07
CA PHE A 444 2.82 -18.09 -8.75
C PHE A 444 3.08 -19.01 -9.95
N PRO A 445 3.59 -20.24 -9.75
CA PRO A 445 3.80 -21.14 -10.86
C PRO A 445 2.43 -21.62 -11.36
N ASP A 446 1.88 -20.95 -12.36
CA ASP A 446 1.00 -21.61 -13.30
C ASP A 446 1.90 -22.03 -14.46
N GLU A 447 2.26 -23.31 -14.48
CA GLU A 447 2.79 -23.94 -15.69
C GLU A 447 1.70 -23.90 -16.77
N ASP A 448 2.13 -23.79 -18.03
CA ASP A 448 1.29 -23.71 -19.22
C ASP A 448 0.15 -24.74 -19.20
N LEU A 449 -1.10 -24.28 -19.01
CA LEU A 449 -2.31 -25.08 -19.18
C LEU A 449 -3.17 -24.42 -20.26
N SER A 450 -3.34 -25.15 -21.36
CA SER A 450 -4.27 -24.86 -22.46
C SER A 450 -5.67 -24.50 -21.94
N GLU A 451 -6.33 -23.58 -22.62
CA GLU A 451 -7.55 -22.86 -22.20
C GLU A 451 -8.82 -23.72 -22.05
N ASP A 452 -8.76 -25.03 -22.21
CA ASP A 452 -9.93 -25.91 -22.16
C ASP A 452 -9.88 -26.80 -20.91
N GLU A 453 -10.96 -26.80 -20.12
CA GLU A 453 -11.23 -27.59 -18.90
C GLU A 453 -10.85 -26.97 -17.54
N ARG A 454 -11.34 -25.77 -17.22
CA ARG A 454 -11.46 -25.32 -15.81
C ARG A 454 -12.92 -25.10 -15.43
N GLU A 455 -13.40 -25.86 -14.45
CA GLU A 455 -14.74 -25.69 -13.88
C GLU A 455 -14.76 -24.59 -12.81
N TRP A 456 -15.93 -23.97 -12.67
CA TRP A 456 -16.17 -22.79 -11.84
C TRP A 456 -17.33 -23.05 -10.89
N ASP A 457 -17.15 -22.73 -9.61
CA ASP A 457 -18.22 -22.77 -8.62
C ASP A 457 -18.69 -21.36 -8.21
N ASP A 458 -19.66 -21.33 -7.29
CA ASP A 458 -20.38 -20.15 -6.81
C ASP A 458 -19.51 -19.03 -6.22
N PHE A 459 -18.20 -19.24 -6.06
CA PHE A 459 -17.27 -18.23 -5.54
C PHE A 459 -15.95 -18.12 -6.33
N GLY A 460 -15.76 -18.84 -7.45
CA GLY A 460 -14.60 -18.70 -8.33
C GLY A 460 -14.15 -20.00 -8.99
N CYS A 461 -12.95 -20.01 -9.57
CA CYS A 461 -12.36 -21.21 -10.19
C CYS A 461 -12.00 -22.22 -9.10
N THR A 462 -12.49 -23.46 -9.20
CA THR A 462 -12.13 -24.54 -8.28
C THR A 462 -10.76 -25.10 -8.65
N LEU A 463 -9.84 -25.12 -7.68
CA LEU A 463 -8.52 -25.74 -7.83
C LEU A 463 -8.64 -27.21 -7.43
N GLY A 464 -8.33 -28.14 -8.35
CA GLY A 464 -8.39 -29.56 -8.10
C GLY A 464 -7.29 -30.03 -7.14
N PRO A 465 -7.54 -30.95 -6.19
CA PRO A 465 -6.53 -31.35 -5.21
C PRO A 465 -5.31 -32.09 -5.78
N ASN A 466 -5.34 -32.52 -7.05
CA ASN A 466 -4.21 -33.14 -7.73
C ASN A 466 -3.21 -32.15 -8.37
N GLU A 467 -3.50 -30.84 -8.37
CA GLU A 467 -2.59 -29.80 -8.88
C GLU A 467 -1.30 -29.66 -8.03
N PHE A 468 -1.29 -30.20 -6.80
CA PHE A 468 -0.16 -30.08 -5.88
C PHE A 468 0.73 -31.33 -5.75
N VAL A 469 0.40 -32.45 -6.40
CA VAL A 469 1.10 -33.75 -6.16
C VAL A 469 2.26 -34.03 -7.11
N LYS A 470 2.42 -33.30 -8.23
CA LYS A 470 3.53 -33.53 -9.17
C LYS A 470 4.61 -32.45 -9.14
N SER A 471 5.25 -32.26 -8.00
CA SER A 471 6.57 -31.60 -7.93
C SER A 471 7.62 -32.48 -7.24
N SER A 472 7.89 -33.64 -7.83
CA SER A 472 9.13 -34.39 -7.52
C SER A 472 9.77 -34.95 -8.80
N ALA A 473 10.00 -34.09 -9.78
CA ALA A 473 10.80 -34.45 -10.95
C ALA A 473 11.61 -33.25 -11.47
N PHE A 474 12.63 -32.85 -10.72
CA PHE A 474 13.79 -32.15 -11.30
C PHE A 474 15.06 -32.74 -10.67
N ALA A 475 15.61 -33.75 -11.35
CA ALA A 475 17.01 -34.12 -11.22
C ALA A 475 17.86 -33.13 -12.06
N PRO A 476 19.05 -32.73 -11.60
CA PRO A 476 19.91 -31.81 -12.35
C PRO A 476 20.73 -32.58 -13.39
N GLU A 477 20.69 -32.17 -14.66
CA GLU A 477 21.66 -32.64 -15.65
C GLU A 477 22.99 -31.86 -15.54
N GLY A 478 24.02 -32.60 -15.15
CA GLY A 478 25.40 -32.16 -15.05
C GLY A 478 26.32 -33.35 -14.72
N ALA A 479 26.40 -34.29 -15.67
CA ALA A 479 27.41 -35.34 -15.84
C ALA A 479 28.19 -35.87 -14.60
N PHE A 480 27.91 -37.11 -14.21
CA PHE A 480 28.98 -38.08 -13.89
C PHE A 480 28.54 -39.50 -14.27
N MET A 481 29.28 -40.12 -15.18
CA MET A 481 29.15 -41.55 -15.52
C MET A 481 29.59 -42.40 -14.32
N THR A 482 28.85 -43.47 -13.99
CA THR A 482 29.39 -44.84 -13.88
C THR A 482 28.30 -45.87 -13.60
N SER A 483 28.37 -46.92 -14.40
CA SER A 483 27.70 -48.22 -14.44
C SER A 483 27.13 -48.87 -13.14
N GLY A 484 25.91 -49.42 -13.27
CA GLY A 484 25.69 -50.87 -13.16
C GLY A 484 24.97 -51.41 -11.92
N GLY A 485 23.87 -52.15 -12.13
CA GLY A 485 23.40 -53.20 -11.21
C GLY A 485 21.88 -53.29 -11.01
N ALA A 486 21.23 -54.20 -11.74
CA ALA A 486 19.85 -54.63 -11.54
C ALA A 486 19.77 -55.80 -10.53
N LEU A 487 18.75 -55.85 -9.65
CA LEU A 487 18.19 -57.05 -8.98
C LEU A 487 16.82 -56.68 -8.33
N THR A 488 15.67 -57.10 -8.88
CA THR A 488 14.77 -58.22 -8.47
C THR A 488 14.05 -58.10 -7.11
N ASP A 489 12.72 -57.98 -7.18
CA ASP A 489 11.63 -58.21 -6.20
C ASP A 489 11.63 -59.65 -5.58
N PRO A 490 10.72 -60.09 -4.67
CA PRO A 490 9.61 -59.42 -3.93
C PRO A 490 9.38 -59.91 -2.45
N GLN A 491 8.30 -59.37 -1.82
CA GLN A 491 7.40 -59.95 -0.79
C GLN A 491 7.40 -59.38 0.64
N GLY A 492 6.22 -58.86 1.04
CA GLY A 492 5.83 -58.67 2.44
C GLY A 492 4.78 -57.56 2.62
N GLY A 493 3.53 -57.81 2.26
CA GLY A 493 2.43 -56.84 2.44
C GLY A 493 1.95 -56.74 3.89
N ASN A 494 1.42 -55.57 4.27
CA ASN A 494 0.13 -55.52 4.96
C ASN A 494 -0.57 -54.15 4.82
N GLN A 495 -1.83 -54.29 4.40
CA GLN A 495 -2.98 -53.38 4.29
C GLN A 495 -3.05 -52.15 5.20
N GLY A 496 -3.46 -51.03 4.59
CA GLY A 496 -4.05 -49.87 5.25
C GLY A 496 -3.84 -48.57 4.47
N ASP A 497 -4.50 -48.41 3.32
CA ASP A 497 -4.90 -47.10 2.74
C ASP A 497 -5.69 -47.35 1.45
N GLU A 498 -7.00 -47.55 1.60
CA GLU A 498 -8.00 -47.38 0.53
C GLU A 498 -9.16 -46.60 1.16
N ASP A 499 -9.00 -45.28 1.28
CA ASP A 499 -10.12 -44.33 1.36
C ASP A 499 -9.65 -42.96 0.84
N LEU A 500 -9.28 -42.93 -0.44
CA LEU A 500 -9.26 -41.69 -1.20
C LEU A 500 -10.61 -41.63 -1.92
N GLY A 501 -11.50 -40.80 -1.36
CA GLY A 501 -12.81 -40.53 -1.90
C GLY A 501 -12.72 -40.22 -3.39
N GLN A 502 -13.53 -40.92 -4.17
CA GLN A 502 -13.87 -40.53 -5.53
C GLN A 502 -14.47 -39.13 -5.45
N GLU A 503 -13.76 -38.12 -5.95
CA GLU A 503 -14.37 -36.83 -6.26
C GLU A 503 -15.30 -37.09 -7.44
N GLU A 504 -16.60 -37.22 -7.12
CA GLU A 504 -17.65 -37.15 -8.13
C GLU A 504 -17.53 -35.78 -8.81
N ASP A 505 -17.38 -35.82 -10.13
CA ASP A 505 -17.52 -34.72 -11.08
C ASP A 505 -18.84 -33.97 -10.81
N GLN A 506 -18.79 -32.92 -9.97
CA GLN A 506 -19.95 -32.10 -9.66
C GLN A 506 -20.04 -31.03 -10.76
N GLY A 507 -20.76 -31.36 -11.85
CA GLY A 507 -21.01 -30.43 -12.94
C GLY A 507 -21.60 -29.08 -12.47
N GLU A 508 -21.71 -28.12 -13.41
CA GLU A 508 -22.09 -26.74 -13.15
C GLU A 508 -23.18 -26.58 -12.06
N PRO A 509 -22.96 -25.69 -11.07
CA PRO A 509 -23.89 -25.53 -9.96
C PRO A 509 -25.27 -25.14 -10.49
N PRO A 510 -26.35 -25.73 -9.96
CA PRO A 510 -27.70 -25.50 -10.46
C PRO A 510 -28.03 -24.01 -10.42
N PRO A 511 -28.70 -23.48 -11.47
CA PRO A 511 -29.00 -22.06 -11.56
C PRO A 511 -29.86 -21.66 -10.35
N SER A 512 -29.53 -20.51 -9.77
CA SER A 512 -30.07 -20.13 -8.46
C SER A 512 -30.28 -18.63 -8.34
N LYS A 513 -31.16 -18.24 -7.42
CA LYS A 513 -31.49 -16.85 -7.08
C LYS A 513 -31.04 -16.51 -5.67
N ILE A 514 -30.77 -15.23 -5.42
CA ILE A 514 -30.48 -14.72 -4.08
C ILE A 514 -31.79 -14.31 -3.42
N VAL A 515 -32.13 -14.95 -2.30
CA VAL A 515 -33.29 -14.60 -1.48
C VAL A 515 -32.83 -13.83 -0.25
N THR A 516 -33.32 -12.61 -0.10
CA THR A 516 -33.07 -11.75 1.06
C THR A 516 -34.20 -11.86 2.08
N LEU A 517 -33.84 -12.24 3.30
CA LEU A 517 -34.72 -12.34 4.46
C LEU A 517 -34.39 -11.22 5.45
N GLN A 518 -35.38 -10.41 5.80
CA GLN A 518 -35.27 -9.47 6.92
C GLN A 518 -35.49 -10.23 8.24
N LYS A 519 -34.48 -10.27 9.11
CA LYS A 519 -34.51 -10.93 10.43
C LYS A 519 -34.18 -9.89 11.50
N SER A 520 -34.90 -9.91 12.63
CA SER A 520 -34.50 -9.13 13.81
C SER A 520 -33.90 -10.07 14.84
N VAL A 521 -32.67 -9.80 15.28
CA VAL A 521 -31.94 -10.66 16.20
C VAL A 521 -31.80 -9.96 17.55
N GLN A 522 -32.14 -10.67 18.62
CA GLN A 522 -31.97 -10.16 19.97
C GLN A 522 -30.53 -10.37 20.42
N LEU A 523 -29.81 -9.27 20.66
CA LEU A 523 -28.44 -9.34 21.17
C LEU A 523 -28.46 -9.64 22.67
N ARG A 524 -28.14 -10.89 23.03
CA ARG A 524 -27.96 -11.37 24.41
C ARG A 524 -26.56 -11.94 24.67
N ALA A 525 -25.89 -12.40 23.62
CA ALA A 525 -24.51 -12.86 23.68
C ALA A 525 -23.58 -11.74 24.18
N LYS A 526 -22.52 -12.15 24.87
CA LYS A 526 -21.50 -11.20 25.33
C LYS A 526 -20.73 -10.68 24.12
N VAL A 527 -20.55 -9.36 24.04
CA VAL A 527 -19.72 -8.74 23.01
C VAL A 527 -18.46 -8.21 23.67
N MET A 528 -17.31 -8.50 23.06
CA MET A 528 -16.02 -8.03 23.52
C MET A 528 -15.21 -7.51 22.32
N VAL A 529 -14.56 -6.38 22.50
CA VAL A 529 -13.63 -5.81 21.52
C VAL A 529 -12.23 -5.86 22.13
N LEU A 530 -11.28 -6.42 21.39
CA LEU A 530 -9.86 -6.41 21.73
C LEU A 530 -9.13 -5.42 20.83
N GLU A 531 -7.81 -5.33 20.96
CA GLU A 531 -6.98 -4.42 20.16
C GLU A 531 -5.90 -5.23 19.42
N PHE A 532 -6.28 -5.93 18.37
CA PHE A 532 -5.40 -6.72 17.50
C PHE A 532 -5.30 -6.12 16.10
N ALA A 533 -5.58 -4.83 15.90
CA ALA A 533 -5.61 -4.20 14.56
C ALA A 533 -4.29 -4.34 13.77
N GLY A 534 -3.16 -4.53 14.47
CA GLY A 534 -1.84 -4.62 13.84
C GLY A 534 -1.41 -3.32 13.20
N LEU A 535 -1.76 -2.21 13.82
CA LEU A 535 -1.45 -0.86 13.38
C LEU A 535 -0.74 -0.13 14.53
N SER A 536 0.10 0.83 14.18
CA SER A 536 0.76 1.67 15.17
C SER A 536 -0.25 2.55 15.90
N ASP A 537 -0.11 2.71 17.21
CA ASP A 537 -0.93 3.65 17.96
C ASP A 537 -0.55 5.10 17.65
N ILE A 538 -1.42 6.04 18.02
CA ILE A 538 -1.26 7.47 17.72
C ILE A 538 0.04 8.05 18.32
N GLN A 539 0.43 7.64 19.53
CA GLN A 539 1.62 8.17 20.20
C GLN A 539 2.89 7.67 19.52
N SER A 540 2.98 6.35 19.28
CA SER A 540 4.11 5.77 18.57
C SER A 540 4.23 6.30 17.14
N THR A 541 3.11 6.50 16.45
CA THR A 541 3.08 7.11 15.12
C THR A 541 3.58 8.55 15.16
N ALA A 542 3.17 9.35 16.15
CA ALA A 542 3.69 10.70 16.34
C ALA A 542 5.21 10.73 16.57
N VAL A 543 5.74 9.77 17.36
CA VAL A 543 7.19 9.63 17.60
C VAL A 543 7.93 9.34 16.31
N ILE A 544 7.44 8.36 15.55
CA ILE A 544 8.05 7.96 14.28
C ILE A 544 8.02 9.11 13.29
N LEU A 545 6.89 9.80 13.15
CA LEU A 545 6.77 10.97 12.28
C LEU A 545 7.69 12.10 12.72
N GLY A 546 7.86 12.32 14.03
CA GLY A 546 8.79 13.30 14.59
C GLY A 546 10.25 13.00 14.21
N ASN A 547 10.64 11.72 14.23
CA ASN A 547 11.98 11.27 13.83
C ASN A 547 12.18 11.35 12.30
N VAL A 548 11.15 11.03 11.51
CA VAL A 548 11.20 11.14 10.04
C VAL A 548 11.25 12.60 9.58
N ALA A 549 10.61 13.50 10.33
CA ALA A 549 10.58 14.95 10.11
C ALA A 549 10.19 15.37 8.66
N PRO A 550 9.01 14.97 8.15
CA PRO A 550 8.59 15.31 6.79
C PRO A 550 8.37 16.83 6.60
N ARG A 551 8.62 17.37 5.40
CA ARG A 551 8.32 18.78 5.09
C ARG A 551 6.80 19.03 4.95
N HIS A 552 6.11 18.14 4.27
CA HIS A 552 4.65 18.10 4.18
C HIS A 552 4.15 16.75 4.69
N LEU A 553 3.17 16.77 5.60
CA LEU A 553 2.52 15.59 6.14
C LEU A 553 1.06 15.60 5.69
N ILE A 554 0.62 14.58 4.98
CA ILE A 554 -0.78 14.40 4.56
C ILE A 554 -1.36 13.22 5.34
N LEU A 555 -2.41 13.48 6.10
CA LEU A 555 -3.09 12.51 6.94
C LEU A 555 -4.33 11.97 6.21
N ILE A 556 -4.42 10.63 6.09
CA ILE A 556 -5.51 9.93 5.40
C ILE A 556 -6.02 8.74 6.23
N ASN A 557 -7.17 8.17 5.85
CA ASN A 557 -7.64 6.87 6.34
C ASN A 557 -7.82 6.80 7.88
N GLY A 558 -8.38 7.86 8.48
CA GLY A 558 -8.75 7.91 9.89
C GLY A 558 -10.03 8.69 10.13
N SER A 559 -10.68 8.45 11.28
CA SER A 559 -11.81 9.27 11.70
C SER A 559 -11.37 10.71 11.99
N GLU A 560 -12.30 11.65 11.98
CA GLU A 560 -12.02 13.05 12.32
C GLU A 560 -11.33 13.17 13.69
N GLN A 561 -11.82 12.40 14.66
CA GLN A 561 -11.26 12.37 16.01
C GLN A 561 -9.82 11.83 16.06
N ALA A 562 -9.54 10.74 15.32
CA ALA A 562 -8.21 10.14 15.27
C ALA A 562 -7.20 11.05 14.55
N THR A 563 -7.65 11.71 13.48
CA THR A 563 -6.84 12.64 12.68
C THR A 563 -6.42 13.85 13.50
N GLU A 564 -7.36 14.47 14.23
CA GLU A 564 -7.04 15.61 15.10
C GLU A 564 -6.15 15.19 16.29
N ALA A 565 -6.36 14.00 16.85
CA ALA A 565 -5.51 13.48 17.91
C ALA A 565 -4.06 13.25 17.45
N LEU A 566 -3.84 12.67 16.26
CA LEU A 566 -2.50 12.48 15.71
C LEU A 566 -1.83 13.82 15.37
N LYS A 567 -2.58 14.75 14.78
CA LYS A 567 -2.10 16.11 14.50
C LYS A 567 -1.64 16.82 15.78
N ALA A 568 -2.42 16.74 16.85
CA ALA A 568 -2.05 17.30 18.14
C ALA A 568 -0.80 16.62 18.75
N ALA A 569 -0.74 15.28 18.71
CA ALA A 569 0.39 14.52 19.23
C ALA A 569 1.69 14.83 18.48
N PHE A 570 1.64 14.84 17.14
CA PHE A 570 2.80 15.18 16.29
C PHE A 570 3.27 16.62 16.52
N THR A 571 2.33 17.57 16.68
CA THR A 571 2.67 18.98 16.97
C THR A 571 3.33 19.13 18.35
N ALA A 572 2.88 18.38 19.36
CA ALA A 572 3.47 18.40 20.69
C ALA A 572 4.89 17.80 20.72
N GLN A 573 5.16 16.83 19.84
CA GLN A 573 6.43 16.11 19.81
C GLN A 573 7.49 16.76 18.91
N SER A 574 7.05 17.48 17.88
CA SER A 574 7.94 18.16 16.93
C SER A 574 8.45 19.48 17.52
N SER A 575 9.66 19.47 18.08
CA SER A 575 10.37 20.70 18.50
C SER A 575 10.81 21.57 17.31
N SER A 576 10.80 21.01 16.10
CA SER A 576 11.16 21.63 14.82
C SER A 576 9.89 21.94 14.01
N GLY A 577 9.18 23.00 14.38
CA GLY A 577 7.84 23.38 13.88
C GLY A 577 7.71 23.81 12.40
N ASN A 578 8.36 23.14 11.45
CA ASN A 578 8.34 23.51 10.02
C ASN A 578 7.54 22.58 9.10
N ALA A 579 6.97 21.48 9.61
CA ALA A 579 6.17 20.56 8.80
C ALA A 579 4.75 21.11 8.55
N LYS A 580 4.33 21.20 7.28
CA LYS A 580 2.95 21.57 6.92
C LYS A 580 2.05 20.34 6.99
N ILE A 581 1.09 20.33 7.90
CA ILE A 581 0.17 19.20 8.11
C ILE A 581 -1.13 19.46 7.35
N HIS A 582 -1.53 18.49 6.52
CA HIS A 582 -2.75 18.50 5.74
C HIS A 582 -3.61 17.30 6.13
N ALA A 583 -4.91 17.50 6.20
CA ALA A 583 -5.88 16.42 6.31
C ALA A 583 -6.97 16.77 5.30
N PRO A 584 -6.95 16.27 4.06
CA PRO A 584 -8.00 16.60 3.09
C PRO A 584 -9.29 15.83 3.35
N ALA A 585 -10.44 16.43 3.03
CA ALA A 585 -11.70 15.72 2.84
C ALA A 585 -11.73 15.01 1.48
N VAL A 586 -12.74 14.15 1.27
CA VAL A 586 -12.94 13.50 -0.04
C VAL A 586 -13.13 14.56 -1.13
N ALA A 587 -12.46 14.37 -2.27
CA ALA A 587 -12.35 15.29 -3.40
C ALA A 587 -11.61 16.63 -3.12
N GLU A 588 -11.09 16.85 -1.91
CA GLU A 588 -10.31 18.05 -1.59
C GLU A 588 -8.84 17.88 -2.05
N SER A 589 -8.43 18.66 -3.04
CA SER A 589 -7.05 18.62 -3.53
C SER A 589 -6.09 19.38 -2.61
N VAL A 590 -4.96 18.74 -2.27
CA VAL A 590 -3.86 19.34 -1.51
C VAL A 590 -2.71 19.64 -2.46
N ASP A 591 -2.27 20.89 -2.50
CA ASP A 591 -1.01 21.29 -3.14
C ASP A 591 0.13 21.21 -2.11
N ALA A 592 0.98 20.20 -2.28
CA ALA A 592 2.15 19.95 -1.44
C ALA A 592 3.46 20.27 -2.18
N SER A 593 3.40 21.12 -3.21
CA SER A 593 4.57 21.50 -4.00
C SER A 593 5.65 22.20 -3.16
N THR A 594 6.89 21.79 -3.35
CA THR A 594 8.06 22.35 -2.68
C THR A 594 8.70 23.42 -3.57
N GLY A 595 8.85 24.64 -3.05
CA GLY A 595 9.45 25.77 -3.78
C GLY A 595 10.97 25.67 -3.99
N SER A 596 11.61 24.54 -3.67
CA SER A 596 13.04 24.36 -3.92
C SER A 596 13.28 24.05 -5.38
N SER A 597 13.83 25.03 -6.12
CA SER A 597 14.41 24.73 -7.43
C SER A 597 15.74 24.00 -7.19
N ALA A 598 15.72 22.69 -7.40
CA ALA A 598 16.92 21.89 -7.46
C ALA A 598 17.48 21.94 -8.89
N TYR A 599 18.80 22.10 -9.01
CA TYR A 599 19.51 22.07 -10.28
C TYR A 599 20.61 21.01 -10.17
N HIS A 600 20.72 20.15 -11.16
CA HIS A 600 21.84 19.22 -11.26
C HIS A 600 23.05 19.98 -11.79
N VAL A 601 24.14 20.04 -11.00
CA VAL A 601 25.39 20.71 -11.36
C VAL A 601 26.53 19.69 -11.21
N VAL A 602 27.38 19.58 -12.22
CA VAL A 602 28.55 18.69 -12.20
C VAL A 602 29.75 19.48 -11.65
N LEU A 603 30.48 18.91 -10.69
CA LEU A 603 31.69 19.54 -10.16
C LEU A 603 32.87 19.27 -11.08
N ALA A 604 33.58 20.32 -11.53
CA ALA A 604 34.79 20.16 -12.32
C ALA A 604 35.90 19.50 -11.48
N GLU A 605 36.71 18.65 -12.12
CA GLU A 605 37.86 17.99 -11.47
C GLU A 605 38.86 19.01 -10.89
N SER A 606 39.04 20.14 -11.59
CA SER A 606 39.88 21.25 -11.12
C SER A 606 39.40 21.88 -9.81
N LEU A 607 38.08 21.86 -9.55
CA LEU A 607 37.48 22.39 -8.33
C LEU A 607 37.59 21.37 -7.19
N LEU A 608 37.31 20.09 -7.46
CA LEU A 608 37.49 19.00 -6.50
C LEU A 608 38.92 18.95 -5.95
N ASN A 609 39.93 19.14 -6.82
CA ASN A 609 41.34 19.16 -6.44
C ASN A 609 41.74 20.34 -5.54
N GLN A 610 40.94 21.41 -5.48
CA GLN A 610 41.19 22.58 -4.63
C GLN A 610 40.47 22.50 -3.28
N LEU A 611 39.58 21.52 -3.08
CA LEU A 611 38.83 21.37 -1.84
C LEU A 611 39.74 20.97 -0.68
N ARG A 612 39.69 21.78 0.39
CA ARG A 612 40.36 21.46 1.65
C ARG A 612 39.36 20.80 2.60
N MET A 613 39.34 19.47 2.57
CA MET A 613 38.53 18.66 3.49
C MET A 613 39.02 18.85 4.94
N ARG A 614 38.10 19.15 5.85
CA ARG A 614 38.33 19.20 7.30
C ARG A 614 37.48 18.11 7.98
N PRO A 615 38.05 17.28 8.86
CA PRO A 615 37.27 16.30 9.62
C PRO A 615 36.38 17.00 10.65
N MET A 616 35.10 16.60 10.71
CA MET A 616 34.12 17.10 11.68
C MET A 616 33.23 15.94 12.12
N GLY A 617 33.39 15.48 13.36
CA GLY A 617 32.75 14.24 13.83
C GLY A 617 33.14 13.03 12.98
N ASP A 618 32.13 12.31 12.46
CA ASP A 618 32.29 11.14 11.58
C ASP A 618 32.35 11.50 10.08
N CYS A 619 32.25 12.79 9.73
CA CYS A 619 32.24 13.26 8.35
C CYS A 619 33.45 14.17 8.03
N GLN A 620 33.66 14.45 6.74
CA GLN A 620 34.61 15.46 6.29
C GLN A 620 33.86 16.54 5.53
N VAL A 621 34.17 17.79 5.81
CA VAL A 621 33.49 18.95 5.23
C VAL A 621 34.51 19.84 4.53
N ALA A 622 34.17 20.35 3.36
CA ALA A 622 34.95 21.35 2.65
C ALA A 622 34.06 22.51 2.23
N TRP A 623 34.63 23.72 2.25
CA TRP A 623 34.02 24.87 1.59
C TRP A 623 34.30 24.79 0.10
N LEU A 624 33.26 24.97 -0.70
CA LEU A 624 33.34 24.99 -2.15
C LEU A 624 32.81 26.33 -2.66
N ASN A 625 33.60 26.99 -3.52
CA ASN A 625 33.17 28.17 -4.26
C ASN A 625 33.53 27.96 -5.74
N GLY A 626 32.57 28.16 -6.62
CA GLY A 626 32.75 27.94 -8.03
C GLY A 626 31.76 28.75 -8.86
N VAL A 627 32.12 28.97 -10.12
CA VAL A 627 31.29 29.64 -11.11
C VAL A 627 30.75 28.57 -12.05
N ALA A 628 29.45 28.63 -12.34
CA ALA A 628 28.86 27.74 -13.33
C ALA A 628 29.35 28.15 -14.72
N SER A 629 30.12 27.28 -15.37
CA SER A 629 30.49 27.43 -16.76
C SER A 629 29.40 26.84 -17.65
N SER A 630 28.87 27.65 -18.57
CA SER A 630 27.97 27.17 -19.63
C SER A 630 28.82 26.74 -20.83
N THR A 631 29.49 25.61 -20.73
CA THR A 631 30.22 24.99 -21.86
C THR A 631 29.32 24.03 -22.66
N ALA A 632 28.00 24.29 -22.70
CA ALA A 632 27.06 23.45 -23.41
C ALA A 632 26.78 24.01 -24.82
N GLU A 633 27.46 23.47 -25.83
CA GLU A 633 27.03 23.54 -27.24
C GLU A 633 25.92 22.52 -27.55
N GLU A 634 25.54 21.65 -26.60
CA GLU A 634 24.49 20.63 -26.74
C GLU A 634 23.34 20.84 -25.73
N GLU A 635 22.09 20.84 -26.23
CA GLU A 635 20.88 20.88 -25.40
C GLU A 635 20.82 19.65 -24.47
N GLY A 636 20.80 19.89 -23.14
CA GLY A 636 20.47 18.87 -22.15
C GLY A 636 21.58 18.46 -21.16
N GLN A 637 22.80 18.99 -21.28
CA GLN A 637 23.88 18.65 -20.35
C GLN A 637 23.90 19.58 -19.11
N PRO A 638 24.05 19.04 -17.88
CA PRO A 638 24.07 19.86 -16.67
C PRO A 638 25.30 20.79 -16.65
N PRO A 639 25.16 22.03 -16.14
CA PRO A 639 26.27 22.97 -16.08
C PRO A 639 27.41 22.45 -15.21
N GLU A 640 28.64 22.75 -15.62
CA GLU A 640 29.86 22.36 -14.89
C GLU A 640 30.34 23.51 -14.01
N LEU A 641 30.60 23.23 -12.73
CA LEU A 641 31.08 24.19 -11.74
C LEU A 641 32.61 24.22 -11.72
N VAL A 642 33.18 25.32 -12.17
CA VAL A 642 34.64 25.54 -12.24
C VAL A 642 35.12 26.48 -11.13
N PRO A 643 36.42 26.47 -10.76
CA PRO A 643 36.95 27.37 -9.75
C PRO A 643 36.65 28.85 -10.05
N GLY A 644 36.00 29.52 -9.09
CA GLY A 644 35.70 30.95 -9.14
C GLY A 644 36.77 31.80 -8.47
N GLU A 645 36.71 33.12 -8.66
CA GLU A 645 37.52 34.04 -7.87
C GLU A 645 37.20 33.88 -6.37
N PRO A 646 38.20 33.95 -5.47
CA PRO A 646 37.99 33.81 -4.05
C PRO A 646 37.14 34.99 -3.55
N THR A 647 35.87 34.75 -3.27
CA THR A 647 35.01 35.70 -2.57
C THR A 647 35.29 35.62 -1.07
N ILE A 648 35.46 36.79 -0.44
CA ILE A 648 35.51 36.90 1.02
C ILE A 648 34.08 36.64 1.50
N HIS A 649 33.87 35.51 2.16
CA HIS A 649 32.58 35.16 2.76
C HIS A 649 32.63 35.39 4.29
N ASP A 650 31.47 35.58 4.91
CA ASP A 650 31.36 35.66 6.37
C ASP A 650 31.77 34.32 7.02
N GLU A 651 32.32 34.36 8.23
CA GLU A 651 32.74 33.17 8.99
C GLU A 651 31.54 32.23 9.20
N ALA A 652 31.57 31.04 8.58
CA ALA A 652 30.51 30.03 8.72
C ALA A 652 30.92 28.98 9.77
N PHE A 653 30.19 28.96 10.88
CA PHE A 653 30.30 27.93 11.91
C PHE A 653 29.22 26.88 11.67
N ILE A 654 29.61 25.64 11.37
CA ILE A 654 28.65 24.53 11.34
C ILE A 654 28.52 24.04 12.78
N VAL A 655 27.53 24.56 13.51
CA VAL A 655 27.27 24.13 14.87
C VAL A 655 25.91 23.45 14.90
N ASP A 656 25.92 22.14 15.04
CA ASP A 656 24.83 21.39 15.66
C ASP A 656 25.32 20.68 16.94
N GLU A 657 26.49 21.09 17.45
CA GLU A 657 27.15 20.43 18.57
C GLU A 657 26.71 20.99 19.93
N ARG A 658 26.58 20.09 20.90
CA ARG A 658 26.22 20.43 22.28
C ARG A 658 27.43 21.10 22.95
N LEU A 659 27.22 22.05 23.86
CA LEU A 659 28.31 22.67 24.63
C LEU A 659 29.17 21.62 25.39
N SER A 660 28.66 20.42 25.63
CA SER A 660 29.42 19.28 26.17
C SER A 660 30.54 18.77 25.24
N GLU A 661 30.35 18.82 23.93
CA GLU A 661 31.35 18.37 22.96
C GLU A 661 32.46 19.41 22.83
N VAL A 662 32.10 20.69 22.82
CA VAL A 662 33.06 21.82 22.91
C VAL A 662 33.91 21.72 24.17
N ALA A 663 33.32 21.34 25.32
CA ALA A 663 34.07 21.09 26.54
C ALA A 663 35.06 19.91 26.40
N GLY A 664 34.65 18.82 25.73
CA GLY A 664 35.50 17.68 25.42
C GLY A 664 36.66 18.03 24.49
N ALA A 665 36.41 18.86 23.48
CA ALA A 665 37.41 19.40 22.56
C ALA A 665 38.48 20.24 23.28
N LEU A 666 38.03 21.13 24.17
CA LEU A 666 38.91 21.97 24.98
C LEU A 666 39.73 21.14 25.97
N ALA A 667 39.14 20.11 26.58
CA ALA A 667 39.84 19.18 27.45
C ALA A 667 40.95 18.40 26.71
N LYS A 668 40.69 17.94 25.47
CA LYS A 668 41.71 17.31 24.61
C LYS A 668 42.87 18.28 24.27
N ALA A 669 42.59 19.58 24.18
CA ALA A 669 43.59 20.63 23.99
C ALA A 669 44.27 21.10 25.31
N GLY A 670 44.01 20.43 26.43
CA GLY A 670 44.58 20.74 27.74
C GLY A 670 44.03 22.02 28.36
N ILE A 671 42.80 22.41 28.04
CA ILE A 671 42.11 23.58 28.60
C ILE A 671 40.98 23.06 29.50
N ALA A 672 41.12 23.26 30.81
CA ALA A 672 40.08 22.91 31.77
C ALA A 672 38.89 23.88 31.65
N ALA A 673 37.70 23.33 31.40
CA ALA A 673 36.45 24.06 31.32
C ALA A 673 35.52 23.61 32.47
N GLU A 674 34.96 24.58 33.17
CA GLU A 674 34.00 24.39 34.26
C GLU A 674 32.62 24.89 33.80
N TRP A 675 31.57 24.16 34.17
CA TRP A 675 30.21 24.56 33.84
C TRP A 675 29.70 25.63 34.80
N ALA A 676 29.21 26.75 34.25
CA ALA A 676 28.48 27.77 34.99
C ALA A 676 27.14 28.06 34.30
N SER A 677 26.05 27.58 34.90
CA SER A 677 24.69 27.66 34.35
C SER A 677 24.59 27.10 32.93
N SER A 678 24.56 27.95 31.90
CA SER A 678 24.43 27.60 30.48
C SER A 678 25.69 27.93 29.65
N ALA A 679 26.83 28.15 30.31
CA ALA A 679 28.09 28.51 29.67
C ALA A 679 29.27 27.68 30.21
N LEU A 680 30.29 27.54 29.37
CA LEU A 680 31.60 26.99 29.76
C LEU A 680 32.50 28.14 30.20
N VAL A 681 33.06 28.03 31.39
CA VAL A 681 34.00 28.99 31.95
C VAL A 681 35.37 28.33 32.01
N MET A 682 36.41 29.00 31.52
CA MET A 682 37.74 28.42 31.42
C MET A 682 38.84 29.42 31.76
N CYS A 683 40.06 28.91 31.97
CA CYS A 683 41.25 29.70 32.28
C CYS A 683 41.09 30.57 33.56
N GLY A 684 40.41 30.05 34.58
CA GLY A 684 40.17 30.74 35.86
C GLY A 684 39.15 31.88 35.79
N GLY A 685 38.12 31.76 34.93
CA GLY A 685 37.06 32.77 34.80
C GLY A 685 37.31 33.85 33.74
N ARG A 686 38.40 33.76 32.99
CA ARG A 686 38.82 34.80 32.03
C ARG A 686 38.20 34.67 30.65
N VAL A 687 37.75 33.47 30.29
CA VAL A 687 37.10 33.18 29.00
C VAL A 687 35.84 32.37 29.27
N ILE A 688 34.76 32.74 28.59
CA ILE A 688 33.43 32.15 28.70
C ILE A 688 32.95 31.81 27.30
N VAL A 689 32.49 30.58 27.09
CA VAL A 689 31.87 30.13 25.83
C VAL A 689 30.41 29.81 26.10
N LYS A 690 29.50 30.45 25.38
CA LYS A 690 28.05 30.26 25.54
C LYS A 690 27.36 30.24 24.17
N ARG A 691 26.11 29.76 24.11
CA ARG A 691 25.29 29.92 22.90
C ARG A 691 24.71 31.35 22.79
N GLY A 692 24.46 31.79 21.57
CA GLY A 692 23.81 33.06 21.23
C GLY A 692 22.43 33.21 21.89
N GLY A 693 21.97 34.44 22.04
CA GLY A 693 20.77 34.78 22.83
C GLY A 693 19.42 34.49 22.16
N SER A 694 19.39 34.04 20.90
CA SER A 694 18.16 33.63 20.23
C SER A 694 17.97 32.11 20.36
N PRO A 695 16.77 31.62 20.72
CA PRO A 695 16.50 30.18 20.83
C PRO A 695 16.74 29.41 19.51
N ASP A 696 16.78 30.10 18.37
CA ASP A 696 17.01 29.54 17.03
C ASP A 696 18.42 29.79 16.47
N SER A 697 19.30 30.54 17.17
CA SER A 697 20.68 30.75 16.70
C SER A 697 21.62 29.70 17.27
N ASN A 698 22.25 28.91 16.39
CA ASN A 698 23.31 27.95 16.77
C ASN A 698 24.68 28.62 16.99
N ASP A 699 24.72 29.95 17.12
CA ASP A 699 25.96 30.71 17.23
C ASP A 699 26.65 30.45 18.58
N LEU A 700 27.96 30.16 18.53
CA LEU A 700 28.82 30.10 19.71
C LEU A 700 29.45 31.47 19.96
N VAL A 701 29.20 32.04 21.14
CA VAL A 701 29.77 33.31 21.57
C VAL A 701 30.90 33.05 22.56
N VAL A 702 32.12 33.40 22.16
CA VAL A 702 33.30 33.42 23.04
C VAL A 702 33.46 34.82 23.63
N GLN A 703 33.35 34.96 24.94
CA GLN A 703 33.47 36.20 25.69
C GLN A 703 34.66 36.15 26.63
N GLY A 704 35.51 37.18 26.67
CA GLY A 704 36.65 37.21 27.58
C GLY A 704 37.56 38.40 27.30
N ALA A 705 38.55 38.59 28.17
CA ALA A 705 39.59 39.58 27.94
C ALA A 705 40.50 39.12 26.78
N LEU A 706 40.84 40.02 25.85
CA LEU A 706 41.72 39.75 24.71
C LEU A 706 43.15 39.44 25.20
N CYS A 707 43.38 38.19 25.59
CA CYS A 707 44.63 37.69 26.15
C CYS A 707 45.02 36.37 25.45
N GLY A 708 46.23 35.87 25.71
CA GLY A 708 46.71 34.62 25.10
C GLY A 708 45.76 33.44 25.32
N ASP A 709 45.11 33.38 26.48
CA ASP A 709 44.11 32.35 26.80
C ASP A 709 42.84 32.48 25.95
N PHE A 710 42.39 33.70 25.62
CA PHE A 710 41.25 33.94 24.73
C PHE A 710 41.55 33.46 23.31
N TYR A 711 42.71 33.83 22.75
CA TYR A 711 43.10 33.39 21.41
C TYR A 711 43.39 31.89 21.34
N ARG A 712 43.88 31.29 22.43
CA ARG A 712 44.10 29.83 22.50
C ARG A 712 42.76 29.07 22.49
N VAL A 713 41.77 29.53 23.26
CA VAL A 713 40.41 28.96 23.26
C VAL A 713 39.75 29.14 21.89
N GLN A 714 39.84 30.34 21.32
CA GLN A 714 39.32 30.64 19.99
C GLN A 714 39.96 29.79 18.91
N ALA A 715 41.28 29.54 18.98
CA ALA A 715 42.00 28.71 18.03
C ALA A 715 41.55 27.24 18.10
N VAL A 716 41.31 26.68 19.29
CA VAL A 716 40.79 25.31 19.44
C VAL A 716 39.39 25.20 18.85
N ILE A 717 38.51 26.14 19.20
CA ILE A 717 37.14 26.16 18.67
C ILE A 717 37.16 26.32 17.15
N ARG A 718 37.98 27.25 16.61
CA ARG A 718 38.10 27.44 15.16
C ARG A 718 38.70 26.23 14.47
N SER A 719 39.67 25.56 15.07
CA SER A 719 40.28 24.37 14.46
C SER A 719 39.32 23.20 14.26
N GLN A 720 38.27 23.12 15.09
CA GLN A 720 37.32 22.00 15.08
C GLN A 720 35.98 22.34 14.43
N TYR A 721 35.53 23.59 14.54
CA TYR A 721 34.16 23.99 14.22
C TYR A 721 34.05 25.12 13.19
N HIS A 722 35.20 25.59 12.67
CA HIS A 722 35.25 26.62 11.63
C HIS A 722 35.47 25.99 10.27
N ILE A 723 34.71 26.46 9.28
CA ILE A 723 34.98 26.16 7.88
C ILE A 723 35.34 27.49 7.22
N CYS A 724 36.58 27.52 6.73
CA CYS A 724 37.40 28.68 6.31
C CYS A 724 37.95 29.50 7.47
#